data_AF-A0A0F4GMR6-F1
#
_entry.id   AF-A0A0F4GMR6-F1
#
_cell.length_a   1.000
_cell.length_b   1.000
_cell.length_c   1.000
_cell.angle_alpha   90.00
_cell.angle_beta   90.00
_cell.angle_gamma   90.00
#
_symmetry.space_group_name_H-M   'P 1'
#
loop_
_entity.id
_entity.type
_entity.pdbx_description
1 polymer ?
#
loop_
_entity_poly.entity_id
_entity_poly.type
_entity_poly.pdbx_seq_one_letter_code
_entity_poly.pdbx_strand_id
1 'polypeptide(L)'
;MSGQGFNSRFRKLISTRRSSNNSLTTHQNNSSSATLTNTSPSPAANNSAASTNGSRSNTPASTNGTSNLRPGISSPSQSSNNASSASLSTSASNTSSAMNPNQPQGRPPSYQYANGGTPPNNNNNLGAPGHPQGRPTSPMPPPPINTGGGHAYAPQHQQQLYHQPAPPGYPVNQQPQAAQPHGYGYGTGVQGPNSYNRLAEVEGNNRNKAQLIVGIDFGTTFSGVAFAFATNTEAKEDIIVEWPGAGTQTKQKIPTVLYYDQNQQVVGWGPDIAEALAPTGYPKPGVQKVEWFKLQLMLSGNTYIDPINLPPLPPGKSEIDVAADYLFKLRQAMRNQLQKSLGEVFNREERNIKYFLTVPAIWNDAGKAATRAAAIQAGFLRDENDNRLTLITEPEAAAMFCAKTGLLNLKVHDAILIVDCGGGTVDLIAYEVEEENPFTVAECTAGSGDSCGSTALNRNFSNILRAKIRKMKLPDGSKTAGKVYAKCIMDFENRIKADFRNNGQKWAVDVGIEAEFPEAGIEEGYMTFTNEEILQCFEPVVNRILELVRNQIIAIQAQNRALQNVLVVGGFGASEYLFQQIKLHVPPQFQNKVVRPMDSVAAIVKGAVTAGITERVITSRVARRHYLMATLQPFKEGHHPEQYRVPSLDGKDRCKYTRQIFVQKGQRVKIGEPVKVSFFRQVAPGATLMYEDVLYACDEDVCPEYTKDPRIKEIVTLTSDLSRKNLEKDFERMDTPQGTFYRVYFDIYLTLDGSEFNAELVCQGEVMGRCSARFR
;
A
#
# COMPACT_ATOMS: atom_id res chain seq x y z
N MET A 1 43.25 30.53 -27.07
CA MET A 1 44.15 29.36 -26.97
C MET A 1 43.36 28.26 -26.28
N SER A 2 42.87 27.20 -26.93
CA SER A 2 43.55 26.09 -27.65
C SER A 2 44.24 25.09 -26.69
N GLY A 3 43.84 23.81 -26.60
CA GLY A 3 42.76 23.13 -27.34
C GLY A 3 42.58 21.64 -27.01
N GLN A 4 41.90 20.94 -27.93
CA GLN A 4 41.58 19.50 -28.07
C GLN A 4 42.72 18.51 -27.71
N GLY A 5 42.54 17.20 -27.50
CA GLY A 5 41.37 16.29 -27.62
C GLY A 5 41.76 14.91 -28.22
N PHE A 6 40.78 14.00 -28.41
CA PHE A 6 40.79 12.79 -29.28
C PHE A 6 41.46 11.44 -28.87
N ASN A 7 40.59 10.47 -28.52
CA ASN A 7 40.32 9.19 -29.24
C ASN A 7 41.35 8.02 -29.41
N SER A 8 41.10 6.97 -28.60
CA SER A 8 40.54 5.65 -29.03
C SER A 8 41.37 4.52 -29.71
N ARG A 9 40.89 3.28 -29.48
CA ARG A 9 41.05 2.00 -30.22
C ARG A 9 42.35 1.18 -30.08
N PHE A 10 42.17 -0.14 -29.87
CA PHE A 10 42.69 -1.16 -30.78
C PHE A 10 41.77 -2.40 -30.86
N ARG A 11 42.01 -3.35 -31.80
CA ARG A 11 41.09 -4.45 -32.17
C ARG A 11 41.70 -5.87 -32.07
N LYS A 12 40.93 -6.78 -31.46
CA LYS A 12 40.43 -8.09 -31.95
C LYS A 12 41.17 -8.84 -33.11
N LEU A 13 41.56 -10.10 -32.82
CA LEU A 13 41.77 -11.28 -33.71
C LEU A 13 41.38 -12.54 -32.88
N ILE A 14 40.78 -13.66 -33.32
CA ILE A 14 40.33 -14.26 -34.61
C ILE A 14 41.30 -15.22 -35.33
N SER A 15 41.31 -16.50 -34.88
CA SER A 15 41.38 -17.76 -35.69
C SER A 15 41.33 -18.96 -34.71
N THR A 16 40.52 -20.04 -34.73
CA THR A 16 39.71 -20.86 -35.69
C THR A 16 40.35 -22.18 -36.16
N ARG A 17 39.51 -23.25 -36.22
CA ARG A 17 39.77 -24.68 -36.59
C ARG A 17 40.45 -25.55 -35.50
N ARG A 18 40.23 -26.87 -35.41
CA ARG A 18 39.37 -27.81 -36.20
C ARG A 18 38.89 -29.00 -35.32
N SER A 19 37.97 -29.82 -35.83
CA SER A 19 37.38 -31.01 -35.19
C SER A 19 37.82 -32.33 -35.85
N SER A 20 37.87 -33.45 -35.09
CA SER A 20 37.34 -34.79 -35.48
C SER A 20 37.70 -35.95 -34.51
N ASN A 21 36.66 -36.66 -34.03
CA ASN A 21 36.47 -38.11 -33.77
C ASN A 21 37.58 -39.09 -33.29
N ASN A 22 37.12 -40.02 -32.44
CA ASN A 22 37.52 -41.46 -32.29
C ASN A 22 38.91 -41.81 -31.71
N SER A 23 39.13 -42.98 -31.07
CA SER A 23 38.26 -43.96 -30.38
C SER A 23 39.14 -44.99 -29.61
N LEU A 24 38.53 -46.03 -28.99
CA LEU A 24 39.16 -47.23 -28.36
C LEU A 24 39.76 -47.02 -26.94
N THR A 25 39.88 -48.04 -26.05
CA THR A 25 38.94 -49.02 -25.42
C THR A 25 39.71 -49.93 -24.44
N THR A 26 39.03 -50.86 -23.75
CA THR A 26 39.55 -52.07 -23.03
C THR A 26 40.08 -51.85 -21.59
N HIS A 27 39.87 -52.75 -20.60
CA HIS A 27 38.87 -53.85 -20.46
C HIS A 27 38.73 -54.35 -18.99
N GLN A 28 37.92 -55.42 -18.82
CA GLN A 28 37.62 -56.22 -17.60
C GLN A 28 36.64 -55.54 -16.62
N ASN A 29 35.41 -56.02 -16.35
CA ASN A 29 34.75 -57.34 -16.26
C ASN A 29 35.06 -58.15 -14.98
N ASN A 30 34.01 -58.39 -14.17
CA ASN A 30 33.57 -59.76 -13.84
C ASN A 30 32.04 -59.80 -13.58
N SER A 31 31.42 -60.99 -13.54
CA SER A 31 29.96 -61.13 -13.80
C SER A 31 29.24 -62.27 -13.06
N SER A 32 27.93 -62.10 -12.79
CA SER A 32 26.86 -63.11 -12.61
C SER A 32 25.51 -62.37 -12.41
N SER A 33 24.35 -62.55 -13.08
CA SER A 33 23.78 -63.53 -14.04
C SER A 33 22.72 -64.49 -13.46
N ALA A 34 21.43 -64.19 -13.73
CA ALA A 34 20.27 -65.10 -13.73
C ALA A 34 19.13 -64.45 -14.55
N THR A 35 18.28 -65.24 -15.25
CA THR A 35 17.49 -64.77 -16.41
C THR A 35 16.17 -65.56 -16.60
N LEU A 36 15.33 -65.13 -17.58
CA LEU A 36 14.17 -65.81 -18.21
C LEU A 36 12.78 -65.52 -17.55
N THR A 37 11.64 -65.38 -18.26
CA THR A 37 11.35 -65.47 -19.73
C THR A 37 10.13 -64.64 -20.18
N ASN A 38 9.99 -64.39 -21.50
CA ASN A 38 8.85 -63.76 -22.18
C ASN A 38 7.61 -64.68 -22.33
N THR A 39 6.42 -64.11 -22.59
CA THR A 39 5.68 -64.24 -23.89
C THR A 39 4.34 -63.46 -23.94
N SER A 40 3.91 -63.15 -25.18
CA SER A 40 2.56 -62.66 -25.55
C SER A 40 2.16 -63.36 -26.88
N PRO A 41 0.85 -63.50 -27.21
CA PRO A 41 0.31 -62.73 -28.36
C PRO A 41 -1.21 -62.41 -28.32
N SER A 42 -1.68 -61.66 -29.33
CA SER A 42 -3.10 -61.37 -29.71
C SER A 42 -3.43 -62.08 -31.07
N PRO A 43 -4.52 -61.84 -31.86
CA PRO A 43 -5.70 -60.93 -31.74
C PRO A 43 -7.07 -61.54 -32.26
N ALA A 44 -8.02 -60.68 -32.70
CA ALA A 44 -9.23 -60.90 -33.56
C ALA A 44 -10.57 -61.36 -32.91
N ALA A 45 -11.79 -61.07 -33.42
CA ALA A 45 -12.32 -60.00 -34.32
C ALA A 45 -13.89 -59.94 -34.40
N ASN A 46 -14.43 -58.78 -34.83
CA ASN A 46 -15.71 -58.46 -35.55
C ASN A 46 -17.13 -58.99 -35.16
N ASN A 47 -18.09 -58.05 -35.01
CA ASN A 47 -19.44 -57.92 -35.69
C ASN A 47 -20.38 -56.96 -34.88
N SER A 48 -20.94 -55.84 -35.39
CA SER A 48 -22.04 -55.59 -36.37
C SER A 48 -23.46 -55.85 -35.81
N ALA A 49 -24.55 -55.06 -35.99
CA ALA A 49 -24.82 -53.82 -36.77
C ALA A 49 -26.17 -53.12 -36.36
N ALA A 50 -26.42 -51.89 -36.87
CA ALA A 50 -27.74 -51.25 -37.21
C ALA A 50 -28.85 -51.05 -36.13
N SER A 51 -29.97 -50.29 -36.33
CA SER A 51 -30.21 -48.95 -36.92
C SER A 51 -31.65 -48.41 -36.61
N THR A 52 -31.92 -47.11 -36.91
CA THR A 52 -33.22 -46.49 -37.31
C THR A 52 -34.46 -46.35 -36.37
N ASN A 53 -34.78 -45.07 -36.04
CA ASN A 53 -36.06 -44.31 -36.14
C ASN A 53 -37.43 -44.73 -35.54
N GLY A 54 -38.03 -43.81 -34.75
CA GLY A 54 -39.48 -43.47 -34.68
C GLY A 54 -40.33 -44.16 -33.59
N SER A 55 -41.51 -43.65 -33.16
CA SER A 55 -42.14 -42.30 -33.28
C SER A 55 -43.44 -42.18 -32.42
N ARG A 56 -43.82 -40.95 -31.96
CA ARG A 56 -45.18 -40.53 -31.48
C ARG A 56 -45.68 -41.18 -30.14
N SER A 57 -46.65 -40.67 -29.35
CA SER A 57 -47.52 -39.45 -29.40
C SER A 57 -48.23 -39.14 -28.04
N ASN A 58 -48.90 -37.98 -27.95
CA ASN A 58 -50.06 -37.59 -27.09
C ASN A 58 -49.90 -36.81 -25.76
N THR A 59 -50.25 -35.52 -25.88
CA THR A 59 -51.10 -34.63 -25.04
C THR A 59 -52.25 -35.29 -24.23
N PRO A 60 -52.78 -34.68 -23.14
CA PRO A 60 -53.51 -33.38 -23.14
C PRO A 60 -53.17 -32.39 -21.99
N ALA A 61 -53.94 -31.29 -21.86
CA ALA A 61 -53.61 -30.10 -21.06
C ALA A 61 -54.83 -29.35 -20.46
N SER A 62 -54.56 -28.36 -19.59
CA SER A 62 -55.50 -27.36 -18.98
C SER A 62 -56.44 -27.89 -17.86
N THR A 63 -57.02 -27.09 -16.94
CA THR A 63 -57.20 -25.62 -16.85
C THR A 63 -57.16 -25.07 -15.40
N ASN A 64 -57.18 -23.74 -15.25
CA ASN A 64 -57.16 -22.89 -14.04
C ASN A 64 -58.22 -23.17 -12.94
N GLY A 65 -57.97 -22.72 -11.69
CA GLY A 65 -58.99 -22.58 -10.63
C GLY A 65 -58.48 -21.92 -9.32
N THR A 66 -59.20 -20.92 -8.77
CA THR A 66 -58.71 -19.98 -7.73
C THR A 66 -59.30 -20.13 -6.31
N SER A 67 -58.48 -19.81 -5.29
CA SER A 67 -58.80 -19.06 -4.03
C SER A 67 -59.27 -19.74 -2.70
N ASN A 68 -58.79 -19.12 -1.59
CA ASN A 68 -59.43 -18.87 -0.26
C ASN A 68 -59.56 -19.90 0.90
N LEU A 69 -58.62 -19.76 1.88
CA LEU A 69 -58.81 -19.36 3.31
C LEU A 69 -59.44 -20.25 4.44
N ARG A 70 -58.82 -20.12 5.66
CA ARG A 70 -59.29 -20.43 7.06
C ARG A 70 -59.40 -21.91 7.50
N PRO A 71 -59.46 -22.26 8.82
CA PRO A 71 -58.95 -21.67 10.10
C PRO A 71 -58.09 -22.70 10.91
N GLY A 72 -57.64 -22.54 12.19
CA GLY A 72 -57.45 -21.37 13.07
C GLY A 72 -58.24 -21.33 14.41
N ILE A 73 -57.78 -21.92 15.54
CA ILE A 73 -58.44 -21.82 16.89
C ILE A 73 -57.52 -22.08 18.14
N SER A 74 -57.74 -21.29 19.21
CA SER A 74 -57.48 -21.42 20.70
C SER A 74 -56.13 -21.84 21.36
N SER A 75 -55.67 -20.99 22.30
CA SER A 75 -54.82 -21.28 23.51
C SER A 75 -55.67 -21.80 24.71
N PRO A 76 -55.18 -22.05 25.96
CA PRO A 76 -54.37 -21.19 26.89
C PRO A 76 -53.16 -21.96 27.51
N SER A 77 -52.58 -21.79 28.73
CA SER A 77 -52.85 -21.00 29.96
C SER A 77 -51.55 -20.64 30.77
N GLN A 78 -51.54 -20.69 32.11
CA GLN A 78 -50.48 -20.23 33.05
C GLN A 78 -50.51 -20.98 34.42
N SER A 79 -49.55 -20.66 35.32
CA SER A 79 -49.49 -20.91 36.79
C SER A 79 -49.02 -22.31 37.29
N SER A 80 -48.53 -22.53 38.54
CA SER A 80 -47.67 -21.73 39.46
C SER A 80 -47.29 -22.52 40.73
N ASN A 81 -46.16 -22.18 41.38
CA ASN A 81 -45.83 -22.31 42.82
C ASN A 81 -45.49 -23.66 43.53
N ASN A 82 -44.31 -23.63 44.16
CA ASN A 82 -43.98 -24.00 45.58
C ASN A 82 -43.53 -25.41 46.04
N ALA A 83 -42.45 -25.37 46.85
CA ALA A 83 -42.06 -26.25 47.98
C ALA A 83 -41.68 -27.73 47.67
N SER A 84 -40.89 -28.45 48.49
CA SER A 84 -39.79 -28.13 49.46
C SER A 84 -39.06 -29.47 49.80
N SER A 85 -37.94 -29.55 50.53
CA SER A 85 -37.09 -28.55 51.21
C SER A 85 -35.61 -28.73 50.74
N ALA A 86 -34.50 -28.84 51.47
CA ALA A 86 -34.13 -28.94 52.91
C ALA A 86 -32.83 -28.12 53.18
N SER A 87 -32.15 -28.29 54.32
CA SER A 87 -30.99 -27.43 54.69
C SER A 87 -29.93 -28.09 55.58
N LEU A 88 -28.73 -27.50 55.58
CA LEU A 88 -27.80 -27.45 56.72
C LEU A 88 -26.93 -26.18 56.61
N SER A 89 -26.77 -25.45 57.71
CA SER A 89 -25.98 -24.20 57.85
C SER A 89 -24.64 -24.49 58.57
N THR A 90 -23.60 -23.65 58.52
CA THR A 90 -23.40 -22.31 59.15
C THR A 90 -22.08 -21.68 58.62
N SER A 91 -21.63 -20.44 58.85
CA SER A 91 -22.16 -19.15 59.37
C SER A 91 -21.14 -18.07 58.96
N ALA A 92 -21.46 -17.02 58.19
CA ALA A 92 -22.22 -15.81 58.54
C ALA A 92 -21.43 -14.72 59.30
N SER A 93 -21.15 -13.59 58.63
CA SER A 93 -21.19 -12.23 59.22
C SER A 93 -21.25 -11.15 58.12
N ASN A 94 -22.20 -10.22 58.24
CA ASN A 94 -22.36 -9.03 57.38
C ASN A 94 -22.01 -7.78 58.18
N THR A 95 -21.54 -6.72 57.52
CA THR A 95 -21.98 -5.34 57.83
C THR A 95 -21.72 -4.38 56.66
N SER A 96 -22.58 -3.37 56.53
CA SER A 96 -22.45 -2.26 55.58
C SER A 96 -22.90 -0.93 56.23
N SER A 97 -22.29 0.19 55.81
CA SER A 97 -22.70 1.57 56.10
C SER A 97 -21.92 2.53 55.18
N ALA A 98 -22.32 3.80 55.10
CA ALA A 98 -22.10 4.60 53.89
C ALA A 98 -21.67 6.07 54.10
N MET A 99 -21.33 6.68 52.95
CA MET A 99 -21.35 8.12 52.59
C MET A 99 -20.18 9.07 52.93
N ASN A 100 -19.81 9.80 51.87
CA ASN A 100 -19.28 11.17 51.76
C ASN A 100 -17.78 11.48 52.02
N PRO A 101 -17.26 12.58 51.42
CA PRO A 101 -15.89 12.57 50.87
C PRO A 101 -14.98 13.72 51.31
N ASN A 102 -13.65 13.58 51.12
CA ASN A 102 -12.80 14.70 50.71
C ASN A 102 -11.37 14.30 50.27
N GLN A 103 -10.89 14.99 49.23
CA GLN A 103 -9.49 15.31 48.90
C GLN A 103 -8.47 14.17 48.55
N PRO A 104 -7.34 14.50 47.88
CA PRO A 104 -6.65 13.54 47.01
C PRO A 104 -5.31 13.00 47.53
N GLN A 105 -4.98 11.81 47.05
CA GLN A 105 -3.64 11.22 46.98
C GLN A 105 -3.49 10.64 45.57
N GLY A 106 -2.31 10.40 44.98
CA GLY A 106 -0.94 10.58 45.44
C GLY A 106 -0.06 9.78 44.47
N ARG A 107 0.87 10.42 43.75
CA ARG A 107 1.55 9.78 42.61
C ARG A 107 2.62 8.79 43.09
N PRO A 108 2.63 7.51 42.66
CA PRO A 108 3.63 6.53 43.09
C PRO A 108 5.03 6.83 42.53
N PRO A 109 6.11 6.35 43.18
CA PRO A 109 7.47 6.82 42.94
C PRO A 109 8.20 6.13 41.77
N SER A 110 9.12 6.86 41.14
CA SER A 110 10.06 6.37 40.15
C SER A 110 11.38 5.89 40.78
N TYR A 111 11.83 4.68 40.45
CA TYR A 111 13.13 4.18 40.91
C TYR A 111 14.31 4.88 40.20
N GLN A 112 15.33 5.24 40.97
CA GLN A 112 16.63 5.67 40.45
C GLN A 112 17.55 4.44 40.31
N TYR A 113 18.37 4.42 39.25
CA TYR A 113 19.48 3.48 39.12
C TYR A 113 20.80 4.21 39.40
N ALA A 114 21.63 3.65 40.28
CA ALA A 114 23.01 4.07 40.43
C ALA A 114 23.86 3.53 39.28
N ASN A 115 24.83 4.30 38.82
CA ASN A 115 25.79 3.90 37.80
C ASN A 115 27.22 4.10 38.30
N GLY A 116 28.13 3.17 38.00
CA GLY A 116 29.50 3.22 38.48
C GLY A 116 30.40 2.21 37.76
N GLY A 117 31.67 2.57 37.57
CA GLY A 117 32.69 1.73 36.94
C GLY A 117 33.25 2.32 35.65
N THR A 118 34.26 3.19 35.78
CA THR A 118 35.17 3.57 34.68
C THR A 118 36.57 2.99 34.92
N PRO A 119 37.23 2.41 33.91
CA PRO A 119 38.67 2.21 33.91
C PRO A 119 39.42 3.46 33.38
N PRO A 120 40.71 3.66 33.72
CA PRO A 120 41.42 4.92 33.49
C PRO A 120 42.32 4.96 32.25
N ASN A 121 42.64 6.16 31.76
CA ASN A 121 43.91 6.44 31.08
C ASN A 121 44.35 7.91 31.24
N ASN A 122 45.57 8.23 30.79
CA ASN A 122 46.43 9.30 31.33
C ASN A 122 46.32 10.70 30.68
N ASN A 123 46.88 11.67 31.42
CA ASN A 123 47.15 13.06 31.04
C ASN A 123 47.79 13.27 29.66
N ASN A 124 47.44 14.39 29.00
CA ASN A 124 48.43 15.49 28.84
C ASN A 124 47.77 16.87 28.61
N ASN A 125 48.58 17.93 28.61
CA ASN A 125 48.22 19.30 29.02
C ASN A 125 48.35 20.34 27.87
N LEU A 126 48.09 21.63 28.20
CA LEU A 126 48.23 22.87 27.40
C LEU A 126 47.03 23.19 26.47
N GLY A 127 46.44 24.40 26.46
CA GLY A 127 46.64 25.59 27.31
C GLY A 127 45.65 26.73 26.97
N ALA A 128 45.47 27.71 27.86
CA ALA A 128 44.61 28.91 27.67
C ALA A 128 45.47 30.18 27.45
N PRO A 129 44.94 31.29 26.87
CA PRO A 129 44.04 32.24 27.56
C PRO A 129 42.87 32.75 26.65
N GLY A 130 41.97 33.67 27.02
CA GLY A 130 41.77 34.47 28.24
C GLY A 130 40.43 35.25 28.22
N HIS A 131 40.07 35.89 29.34
CA HIS A 131 38.75 36.52 29.61
C HIS A 131 38.72 38.03 29.25
N PRO A 132 37.55 38.74 29.13
CA PRO A 132 36.70 39.06 30.30
C PRO A 132 35.17 39.21 30.14
N GLN A 133 34.47 38.80 31.20
CA GLN A 133 33.28 39.37 31.87
C GLN A 133 32.15 40.12 31.12
N GLY A 134 30.91 39.67 31.37
CA GLY A 134 29.67 40.46 31.25
C GLY A 134 28.47 39.72 31.87
N ARG A 135 27.73 40.36 32.79
CA ARG A 135 26.47 39.88 33.42
C ARG A 135 25.46 41.04 33.37
N PRO A 136 24.12 40.81 33.29
CA PRO A 136 23.36 40.52 34.51
C PRO A 136 22.04 39.69 34.37
N THR A 137 21.52 39.28 35.54
CA THR A 137 20.08 39.07 35.92
C THR A 137 19.08 38.28 35.06
N SER A 138 18.43 37.31 35.70
CA SER A 138 17.22 36.58 35.24
C SER A 138 15.91 37.33 35.52
N PRO A 139 14.83 37.12 34.73
CA PRO A 139 13.45 37.48 35.09
C PRO A 139 12.70 36.34 35.83
N MET A 140 11.67 36.71 36.59
CA MET A 140 10.71 35.80 37.27
C MET A 140 9.45 35.53 36.40
N PRO A 141 8.69 34.44 36.64
CA PRO A 141 7.50 34.12 35.86
C PRO A 141 6.23 34.89 36.29
N PRO A 142 5.31 35.23 35.35
CA PRO A 142 3.97 35.75 35.65
C PRO A 142 2.97 34.63 36.04
N PRO A 143 1.82 34.97 36.66
CA PRO A 143 0.92 34.02 37.33
C PRO A 143 -0.14 33.36 36.42
N PRO A 144 -0.79 32.27 36.86
CA PRO A 144 -1.89 31.62 36.14
C PRO A 144 -3.21 32.40 36.22
N ILE A 145 -4.04 32.32 35.18
CA ILE A 145 -5.41 32.86 35.15
C ILE A 145 -6.41 31.69 35.08
N ASN A 146 -7.52 31.85 35.80
CA ASN A 146 -8.46 30.79 36.16
C ASN A 146 -9.65 30.69 35.18
N THR A 147 -10.04 29.48 34.80
CA THR A 147 -11.20 29.24 33.91
C THR A 147 -12.49 29.03 34.71
N GLY A 148 -13.26 30.11 34.90
CA GLY A 148 -14.64 30.08 35.39
C GLY A 148 -15.57 30.77 34.38
N GLY A 149 -16.70 30.13 34.04
CA GLY A 149 -17.58 30.59 32.96
C GLY A 149 -18.70 31.54 33.37
N GLY A 150 -19.32 32.18 32.36
CA GLY A 150 -20.53 32.99 32.50
C GLY A 150 -21.20 33.22 31.14
N HIS A 151 -22.53 33.11 31.08
CA HIS A 151 -23.31 33.30 29.84
C HIS A 151 -23.74 34.77 29.66
N ALA A 152 -23.78 35.27 28.43
CA ALA A 152 -24.55 36.46 28.07
C ALA A 152 -25.08 36.43 26.63
N TYR A 153 -26.32 36.91 26.51
CA TYR A 153 -27.21 37.04 25.35
C TYR A 153 -26.65 37.56 24.02
N ALA A 154 -27.32 37.17 22.93
CA ALA A 154 -27.21 37.78 21.60
C ALA A 154 -28.40 38.73 21.31
N PRO A 155 -28.21 39.80 20.52
CA PRO A 155 -29.28 40.64 19.99
C PRO A 155 -29.78 40.17 18.61
N GLN A 156 -31.07 40.36 18.34
CA GLN A 156 -31.65 40.27 16.99
C GLN A 156 -31.52 41.62 16.26
N HIS A 157 -31.61 41.64 14.93
CA HIS A 157 -32.67 42.39 14.22
C HIS A 157 -32.69 42.16 12.68
N GLN A 158 -33.92 42.01 12.17
CA GLN A 158 -34.42 42.36 10.82
C GLN A 158 -33.66 42.00 9.53
N GLN A 159 -34.30 41.16 8.72
CA GLN A 159 -34.13 41.12 7.27
C GLN A 159 -34.86 42.32 6.62
N GLN A 160 -34.35 42.82 5.49
CA GLN A 160 -35.10 43.60 4.51
C GLN A 160 -34.94 42.95 3.13
N LEU A 161 -36.06 42.74 2.42
CA LEU A 161 -36.03 42.32 1.01
C LEU A 161 -36.08 43.55 0.10
N TYR A 162 -35.29 43.54 -0.96
CA TYR A 162 -35.50 44.37 -2.14
C TYR A 162 -35.67 43.47 -3.38
N HIS A 163 -36.68 43.75 -4.20
CA HIS A 163 -36.93 43.09 -5.47
C HIS A 163 -36.22 43.84 -6.61
N GLN A 164 -35.79 43.12 -7.66
CA GLN A 164 -35.86 43.56 -9.07
C GLN A 164 -35.70 42.35 -10.03
N PRO A 165 -35.98 42.44 -11.35
CA PRO A 165 -36.98 41.55 -11.94
C PRO A 165 -36.48 40.58 -13.02
N ALA A 166 -37.40 39.73 -13.52
CA ALA A 166 -37.17 38.74 -14.58
C ALA A 166 -37.51 39.26 -16.00
N PRO A 167 -36.88 38.73 -17.06
CA PRO A 167 -37.34 38.83 -18.46
C PRO A 167 -38.56 37.93 -18.78
N PRO A 168 -39.26 38.12 -19.91
CA PRO A 168 -40.63 37.63 -20.11
C PRO A 168 -40.79 36.29 -20.87
N GLY A 169 -41.97 35.65 -20.71
CA GLY A 169 -42.52 34.61 -21.63
C GLY A 169 -43.01 35.22 -22.96
N TYR A 170 -43.59 34.50 -23.93
CA TYR A 170 -44.38 33.24 -24.00
C TYR A 170 -44.30 32.69 -25.46
N PRO A 171 -45.02 31.63 -25.92
CA PRO A 171 -45.89 30.66 -25.24
C PRO A 171 -45.53 29.17 -25.51
N VAL A 172 -46.29 28.25 -24.91
CA VAL A 172 -46.32 26.80 -25.21
C VAL A 172 -47.33 26.51 -26.33
N ASN A 173 -47.08 25.51 -27.20
CA ASN A 173 -48.18 24.81 -27.87
C ASN A 173 -47.85 23.35 -28.27
N GLN A 174 -48.71 22.43 -27.83
CA GLN A 174 -49.15 21.15 -28.44
C GLN A 174 -48.15 20.11 -29.01
N GLN A 175 -48.15 18.93 -28.37
CA GLN A 175 -47.96 17.60 -28.96
C GLN A 175 -49.10 17.28 -29.97
N PRO A 176 -48.99 16.30 -30.93
CA PRO A 176 -48.63 14.90 -30.63
C PRO A 176 -47.95 14.02 -31.71
N GLN A 177 -47.68 12.76 -31.32
CA GLN A 177 -47.65 11.51 -32.10
C GLN A 177 -46.60 11.25 -33.22
N ALA A 178 -45.63 10.40 -32.86
CA ALA A 178 -45.19 9.16 -33.51
C ALA A 178 -45.36 8.93 -35.04
N ALA A 179 -44.24 8.68 -35.74
CA ALA A 179 -44.05 7.55 -36.66
C ALA A 179 -42.57 7.31 -37.05
N GLN A 180 -42.23 6.07 -37.38
CA GLN A 180 -41.11 5.59 -38.22
C GLN A 180 -41.77 4.84 -39.42
N PRO A 181 -41.10 4.41 -40.53
CA PRO A 181 -39.64 4.27 -40.75
C PRO A 181 -39.11 4.65 -42.19
N HIS A 182 -37.82 4.35 -42.42
CA HIS A 182 -37.16 4.03 -43.72
C HIS A 182 -36.93 5.12 -44.80
N GLY A 183 -35.82 4.97 -45.56
CA GLY A 183 -35.59 5.65 -46.86
C GLY A 183 -34.11 5.84 -47.26
N TYR A 184 -33.56 5.01 -48.14
CA TYR A 184 -32.19 5.14 -48.68
C TYR A 184 -32.06 6.27 -49.74
N GLY A 185 -30.86 6.86 -49.88
CA GLY A 185 -30.36 7.23 -51.23
C GLY A 185 -29.48 8.49 -51.39
N TYR A 186 -28.36 8.30 -52.12
CA TYR A 186 -27.46 9.28 -52.76
C TYR A 186 -28.13 10.53 -53.38
N GLY A 187 -27.47 11.70 -53.54
CA GLY A 187 -26.08 12.09 -53.21
C GLY A 187 -25.58 13.28 -54.07
N THR A 188 -24.44 13.90 -53.70
CA THR A 188 -23.75 15.07 -54.35
C THR A 188 -24.51 16.42 -54.28
N GLY A 189 -23.87 17.59 -54.09
CA GLY A 189 -22.46 17.93 -53.82
C GLY A 189 -22.19 19.45 -53.79
N VAL A 190 -20.91 19.87 -53.88
CA VAL A 190 -20.40 21.24 -54.22
C VAL A 190 -20.18 22.28 -53.08
N GLN A 191 -18.89 22.41 -52.70
CA GLN A 191 -18.10 23.63 -52.34
C GLN A 191 -18.44 24.55 -51.15
N GLY A 192 -17.39 24.96 -50.42
CA GLY A 192 -17.38 26.11 -49.49
C GLY A 192 -16.33 26.00 -48.38
N PRO A 193 -15.13 26.58 -48.50
CA PRO A 193 -14.09 26.51 -47.45
C PRO A 193 -14.30 27.58 -46.37
N ASN A 194 -14.32 27.19 -45.09
CA ASN A 194 -14.25 28.12 -43.97
C ASN A 194 -13.52 27.47 -42.78
N SER A 195 -12.27 27.85 -42.57
CA SER A 195 -11.40 27.26 -41.55
C SER A 195 -11.70 27.81 -40.16
N TYR A 196 -12.42 27.03 -39.35
CA TYR A 196 -12.37 27.15 -37.89
C TYR A 196 -11.76 25.87 -37.32
N ASN A 197 -10.68 26.02 -36.54
CA ASN A 197 -10.02 24.92 -35.85
C ASN A 197 -10.96 24.34 -34.79
N ARG A 198 -11.75 23.33 -35.17
CA ARG A 198 -12.43 22.48 -34.20
C ARG A 198 -11.37 21.60 -33.53
N LEU A 199 -11.42 21.53 -32.20
CA LEU A 199 -10.60 20.61 -31.42
C LEU A 199 -10.76 19.18 -31.97
N ALA A 200 -9.68 18.42 -32.03
CA ALA A 200 -9.72 17.04 -32.46
C ALA A 200 -10.47 16.20 -31.41
N GLU A 201 -11.76 15.96 -31.67
CA GLU A 201 -12.42 14.77 -31.14
C GLU A 201 -11.59 13.56 -31.58
N VAL A 202 -11.03 12.84 -30.61
CA VAL A 202 -10.28 11.61 -30.88
C VAL A 202 -11.30 10.53 -31.23
N GLU A 203 -11.67 10.45 -32.51
CA GLU A 203 -12.55 9.41 -33.02
C GLU A 203 -12.10 8.03 -32.49
N GLY A 204 -13.06 7.27 -31.95
CA GLY A 204 -12.77 6.08 -31.16
C GLY A 204 -11.97 5.03 -31.94
N ASN A 205 -10.65 5.02 -31.73
CA ASN A 205 -9.73 4.20 -32.50
C ASN A 205 -9.82 2.73 -32.03
N ASN A 206 -10.78 2.03 -32.63
CA ASN A 206 -11.42 0.83 -32.10
C ASN A 206 -10.47 -0.39 -32.04
N ARG A 207 -9.74 -0.51 -30.93
CA ARG A 207 -8.73 -1.56 -30.69
C ARG A 207 -8.66 -2.04 -29.24
N ASN A 208 -9.78 -2.40 -28.64
CA ASN A 208 -9.74 -3.37 -27.54
C ASN A 208 -9.31 -4.73 -28.12
N LYS A 209 -8.02 -5.02 -27.97
CA LYS A 209 -7.42 -6.35 -28.10
C LYS A 209 -7.58 -7.07 -26.78
N ALA A 210 -7.62 -8.40 -26.83
CA ALA A 210 -7.57 -9.19 -25.60
C ALA A 210 -6.29 -8.89 -24.82
N GLN A 211 -6.40 -8.70 -23.51
CA GLN A 211 -5.33 -8.18 -22.65
C GLN A 211 -5.18 -9.04 -21.40
N LEU A 212 -3.94 -9.44 -21.13
CA LEU A 212 -3.58 -10.14 -19.90
C LEU A 212 -3.21 -9.10 -18.82
N ILE A 213 -4.00 -9.10 -17.75
CA ILE A 213 -3.83 -8.25 -16.56
C ILE A 213 -3.34 -9.15 -15.43
N VAL A 214 -2.35 -8.70 -14.66
CA VAL A 214 -1.79 -9.46 -13.52
C VAL A 214 -1.73 -8.56 -12.29
N GLY A 215 -2.47 -8.94 -11.25
CA GLY A 215 -2.41 -8.34 -9.92
C GLY A 215 -1.39 -9.09 -9.06
N ILE A 216 -0.46 -8.36 -8.45
CA ILE A 216 0.60 -8.91 -7.60
C ILE A 216 0.48 -8.26 -6.24
N ASP A 217 0.16 -9.08 -5.24
CA ASP A 217 0.27 -8.68 -3.84
C ASP A 217 1.64 -9.13 -3.34
N PHE A 218 2.54 -8.17 -3.14
CA PHE A 218 3.90 -8.41 -2.64
C PHE A 218 3.94 -8.12 -1.13
N GLY A 219 3.10 -8.76 -0.32
CA GLY A 219 2.99 -8.50 1.11
C GLY A 219 4.24 -8.86 1.93
N THR A 220 4.43 -8.24 3.10
CA THR A 220 5.64 -8.38 3.95
C THR A 220 5.92 -9.80 4.47
N THR A 221 4.87 -10.59 4.72
CA THR A 221 4.96 -11.96 5.25
C THR A 221 4.52 -13.01 4.24
N PHE A 222 3.55 -12.68 3.39
CA PHE A 222 3.03 -13.53 2.34
C PHE A 222 2.73 -12.70 1.09
N SER A 223 3.04 -13.26 -0.08
CA SER A 223 2.73 -12.68 -1.41
C SER A 223 1.80 -13.58 -2.20
N GLY A 224 1.05 -13.03 -3.14
CA GLY A 224 0.17 -13.78 -4.05
C GLY A 224 0.08 -13.15 -5.43
N VAL A 225 -0.37 -13.92 -6.41
CA VAL A 225 -0.58 -13.43 -7.79
C VAL A 225 -1.94 -13.90 -8.30
N ALA A 226 -2.72 -12.95 -8.82
CA ALA A 226 -3.96 -13.18 -9.53
C ALA A 226 -3.86 -12.58 -10.93
N PHE A 227 -4.71 -13.02 -11.85
CA PHE A 227 -4.70 -12.53 -13.23
C PHE A 227 -6.10 -12.49 -13.83
N ALA A 228 -6.25 -11.74 -14.91
CA ALA A 228 -7.41 -11.84 -15.77
C ALA A 228 -7.01 -11.80 -17.23
N PHE A 229 -7.72 -12.58 -18.05
CA PHE A 229 -7.72 -12.41 -19.49
C PHE A 229 -8.96 -11.62 -19.89
N ALA A 230 -8.78 -10.31 -20.10
CA ALA A 230 -9.83 -9.40 -20.52
C ALA A 230 -10.03 -9.49 -22.04
N THR A 231 -11.28 -9.61 -22.46
CA THR A 231 -11.72 -9.62 -23.86
C THR A 231 -12.88 -8.64 -24.04
N ASN A 232 -13.35 -8.44 -25.28
CA ASN A 232 -14.42 -7.47 -25.58
C ASN A 232 -15.80 -7.87 -25.02
N THR A 233 -15.95 -9.08 -24.47
CA THR A 233 -17.23 -9.62 -23.96
C THR A 233 -17.13 -10.20 -22.55
N GLU A 234 -15.93 -10.55 -22.08
CA GLU A 234 -15.71 -11.20 -20.77
C GLU A 234 -14.30 -10.86 -20.25
N ALA A 235 -14.18 -10.65 -18.94
CA ALA A 235 -12.90 -10.61 -18.24
C ALA A 235 -12.88 -11.69 -17.16
N LYS A 236 -12.32 -12.85 -17.50
CA LYS A 236 -12.21 -13.98 -16.57
C LYS A 236 -11.03 -13.76 -15.62
N GLU A 237 -11.32 -13.48 -14.36
CA GLU A 237 -10.36 -13.47 -13.25
C GLU A 237 -10.06 -14.88 -12.75
N ASP A 238 -8.82 -15.12 -12.34
CA ASP A 238 -8.37 -16.34 -11.66
C ASP A 238 -7.17 -16.03 -10.72
N ILE A 239 -6.79 -16.97 -9.85
CA ILE A 239 -5.73 -16.79 -8.85
C ILE A 239 -4.75 -17.97 -8.83
N ILE A 240 -3.45 -17.68 -8.80
CA ILE A 240 -2.41 -18.72 -8.77
C ILE A 240 -2.40 -19.36 -7.38
N VAL A 241 -2.88 -20.61 -7.31
CA VAL A 241 -2.89 -21.42 -6.08
C VAL A 241 -1.84 -22.52 -6.04
N GLU A 242 -1.32 -22.94 -7.19
CA GLU A 242 -0.24 -23.93 -7.29
C GLU A 242 1.13 -23.26 -7.36
N TRP A 243 2.08 -23.67 -6.52
CA TRP A 243 3.41 -23.05 -6.44
C TRP A 243 4.53 -24.09 -6.44
N PRO A 244 5.72 -23.79 -7.02
CA PRO A 244 6.90 -24.63 -6.88
C PRO A 244 7.18 -24.97 -5.41
N GLY A 245 7.60 -26.21 -5.13
CA GLY A 245 7.87 -26.69 -3.77
C GLY A 245 6.64 -26.96 -2.88
N ALA A 246 5.44 -26.45 -3.20
CA ALA A 246 4.25 -26.62 -2.36
C ALA A 246 3.64 -28.05 -2.38
N GLY A 247 4.17 -28.94 -3.23
CA GLY A 247 3.66 -30.30 -3.39
C GLY A 247 2.23 -30.32 -3.92
N THR A 248 1.33 -31.01 -3.21
CA THR A 248 -0.11 -31.05 -3.51
C THR A 248 -0.92 -29.95 -2.81
N GLN A 249 -0.28 -29.05 -2.05
CA GLN A 249 -1.01 -27.99 -1.32
C GLN A 249 -1.30 -26.79 -2.22
N THR A 250 -2.58 -26.47 -2.42
CA THR A 250 -3.02 -25.23 -3.05
C THR A 250 -3.09 -24.09 -2.03
N LYS A 251 -2.49 -22.93 -2.34
CA LYS A 251 -2.47 -21.73 -1.49
C LYS A 251 -2.54 -20.45 -2.31
N GLN A 252 -3.53 -19.59 -2.04
CA GLN A 252 -3.69 -18.28 -2.69
C GLN A 252 -2.50 -17.33 -2.48
N LYS A 253 -1.72 -17.56 -1.40
CA LYS A 253 -0.52 -16.80 -1.04
C LYS A 253 0.57 -17.72 -0.52
N ILE A 254 1.83 -17.33 -0.73
CA ILE A 254 3.04 -18.03 -0.32
C ILE A 254 3.95 -17.14 0.53
N PRO A 255 4.84 -17.69 1.37
CA PRO A 255 5.70 -16.87 2.24
C PRO A 255 6.60 -15.90 1.46
N THR A 256 6.77 -14.68 1.98
CA THR A 256 7.70 -13.67 1.48
C THR A 256 9.07 -13.88 2.14
N VAL A 257 9.71 -14.98 1.78
CA VAL A 257 10.94 -15.50 2.39
C VAL A 257 11.93 -15.92 1.30
N LEU A 258 13.21 -15.64 1.52
CA LEU A 258 14.34 -16.12 0.72
C LEU A 258 15.32 -16.89 1.58
N TYR A 259 16.12 -17.76 0.94
CA TYR A 259 17.24 -18.46 1.53
C TYR A 259 18.46 -18.27 0.65
N TYR A 260 19.51 -17.67 1.21
CA TYR A 260 20.78 -17.42 0.53
C TYR A 260 21.87 -18.34 1.04
N ASP A 261 22.75 -18.80 0.17
CA ASP A 261 23.99 -19.47 0.57
C ASP A 261 25.11 -18.46 0.91
N GLN A 262 26.26 -18.98 1.34
CA GLN A 262 27.47 -18.20 1.60
C GLN A 262 27.96 -17.38 0.38
N ASN A 263 27.62 -17.79 -0.84
CA ASN A 263 27.95 -17.11 -2.09
C ASN A 263 26.88 -16.08 -2.52
N GLN A 264 25.93 -15.76 -1.63
CA GLN A 264 24.83 -14.82 -1.85
C GLN A 264 23.86 -15.24 -2.98
N GLN A 265 23.77 -16.54 -3.26
CA GLN A 265 22.87 -17.13 -4.27
C GLN A 265 21.58 -17.65 -3.63
N VAL A 266 20.45 -17.50 -4.32
CA VAL A 266 19.12 -17.94 -3.82
C VAL A 266 18.94 -19.44 -3.98
N VAL A 267 19.16 -20.19 -2.90
CA VAL A 267 18.99 -21.65 -2.77
C VAL A 267 17.62 -22.07 -2.22
N GLY A 268 16.71 -21.12 -2.02
CA GLY A 268 15.31 -21.39 -1.69
C GLY A 268 14.47 -20.12 -1.59
N TRP A 269 13.16 -20.23 -1.79
CA TRP A 269 12.24 -19.11 -1.75
C TRP A 269 10.80 -19.58 -1.46
N GLY A 270 10.03 -18.83 -0.68
CA GLY A 270 8.64 -19.14 -0.40
C GLY A 270 8.43 -20.58 0.12
N PRO A 271 7.69 -21.46 -0.61
CA PRO A 271 7.54 -22.88 -0.27
C PRO A 271 8.61 -23.80 -0.90
N ASP A 272 9.45 -23.29 -1.81
CA ASP A 272 10.47 -24.04 -2.54
C ASP A 272 11.82 -23.99 -1.82
N ILE A 273 12.03 -24.96 -0.94
CA ILE A 273 13.03 -24.90 0.13
C ILE A 273 13.89 -26.17 0.26
N ALA A 274 13.80 -27.10 -0.71
CA ALA A 274 14.51 -28.38 -0.68
C ALA A 274 16.05 -28.23 -0.75
N GLU A 275 16.54 -27.24 -1.49
CA GLU A 275 17.97 -26.91 -1.52
C GLU A 275 18.42 -26.10 -0.30
N ALA A 276 17.52 -25.36 0.36
CA ALA A 276 17.81 -24.54 1.53
C ALA A 276 17.82 -25.31 2.87
N LEU A 277 16.92 -26.27 3.08
CA LEU A 277 16.71 -26.93 4.38
C LEU A 277 17.32 -28.33 4.47
N ALA A 278 17.84 -28.68 5.64
CA ALA A 278 18.20 -30.04 6.02
C ALA A 278 16.93 -30.87 6.34
N PRO A 279 17.00 -32.22 6.39
CA PRO A 279 15.85 -33.08 6.72
C PRO A 279 15.20 -32.81 8.09
N THR A 280 15.87 -32.05 8.96
CA THR A 280 15.37 -31.58 10.25
C THR A 280 14.45 -30.36 10.17
N GLY A 281 14.23 -29.78 8.98
CA GLY A 281 13.43 -28.57 8.76
C GLY A 281 14.17 -27.25 9.04
N TYR A 282 15.47 -27.29 9.31
CA TYR A 282 16.32 -26.12 9.55
C TYR A 282 17.19 -25.77 8.34
N PRO A 283 17.58 -24.50 8.14
CA PRO A 283 18.56 -24.13 7.11
C PRO A 283 19.84 -24.95 7.21
N LYS A 284 20.39 -25.34 6.06
CA LYS A 284 21.69 -26.03 5.98
C LYS A 284 22.81 -25.10 6.50
N PRO A 285 23.94 -25.64 6.99
CA PRO A 285 25.09 -24.83 7.38
C PRO A 285 25.51 -23.86 6.26
N GLY A 286 25.68 -22.58 6.58
CA GLY A 286 25.98 -21.53 5.60
C GLY A 286 24.76 -20.98 4.84
N VAL A 287 23.54 -21.42 5.12
CA VAL A 287 22.30 -20.87 4.53
C VAL A 287 21.62 -19.86 5.46
N GLN A 288 21.50 -18.62 5.02
CA GLN A 288 20.79 -17.54 5.71
C GLN A 288 19.34 -17.46 5.23
N LYS A 289 18.37 -17.62 6.14
CA LYS A 289 16.97 -17.25 5.90
C LYS A 289 16.84 -15.72 5.98
N VAL A 290 16.11 -15.12 5.03
CA VAL A 290 15.80 -13.68 5.00
C VAL A 290 14.29 -13.50 4.85
N GLU A 291 13.71 -12.64 5.69
CA GLU A 291 12.28 -12.36 5.75
C GLU A 291 12.01 -10.90 6.15
N TRP A 292 10.79 -10.43 5.90
CA TRP A 292 10.33 -9.06 6.20
C TRP A 292 11.09 -7.93 5.48
N PHE A 293 11.95 -8.27 4.50
CA PHE A 293 12.76 -7.34 3.70
C PHE A 293 11.94 -6.27 2.97
N LYS A 294 10.65 -6.47 2.69
CA LYS A 294 9.74 -5.42 2.17
C LYS A 294 9.80 -4.15 3.04
N LEU A 295 9.86 -4.28 4.37
CA LEU A 295 9.92 -3.14 5.28
C LEU A 295 11.20 -2.32 5.14
N GLN A 296 12.29 -2.91 4.61
CA GLN A 296 13.57 -2.22 4.45
C GLN A 296 13.53 -1.22 3.29
N LEU A 297 12.66 -1.44 2.28
CA LEU A 297 12.40 -0.49 1.18
C LEU A 297 11.91 0.90 1.65
N MET A 298 11.50 1.03 2.93
CA MET A 298 11.02 2.28 3.54
C MET A 298 11.98 2.90 4.57
N LEU A 299 13.10 2.24 4.91
CA LEU A 299 14.07 2.79 5.86
C LEU A 299 14.79 4.02 5.27
N SER A 300 14.89 4.07 3.94
CA SER A 300 15.38 5.20 3.16
C SER A 300 14.44 6.42 3.28
N GLY A 301 14.62 7.18 4.37
CA GLY A 301 14.00 8.49 4.56
C GLY A 301 12.68 8.54 5.33
N ASN A 302 12.41 7.60 6.23
CA ASN A 302 11.21 7.64 7.09
C ASN A 302 11.52 7.43 8.59
N THR A 303 10.93 8.26 9.45
CA THR A 303 11.10 8.22 10.93
C THR A 303 10.01 7.42 11.66
N TYR A 304 8.94 7.03 10.97
CA TYR A 304 7.83 6.26 11.57
C TYR A 304 8.14 4.76 11.76
N ILE A 305 9.27 4.26 11.27
CA ILE A 305 9.78 2.93 11.59
C ILE A 305 10.74 3.09 12.78
N ASP A 306 10.18 3.12 14.00
CA ASP A 306 10.93 2.90 15.26
C ASP A 306 11.84 1.68 15.06
N PRO A 307 13.18 1.81 15.15
CA PRO A 307 14.13 0.93 14.47
C PRO A 307 13.93 -0.54 14.83
N ILE A 308 13.14 -1.21 13.99
CA ILE A 308 12.79 -2.61 14.14
C ILE A 308 14.09 -3.39 13.98
N ASN A 309 14.35 -4.31 14.91
CA ASN A 309 15.37 -5.36 14.75
C ASN A 309 14.94 -6.33 13.64
N LEU A 310 14.92 -5.85 12.40
CA LEU A 310 14.70 -6.62 11.19
C LEU A 310 15.89 -7.56 10.98
N PRO A 311 15.68 -8.73 10.35
CA PRO A 311 16.79 -9.58 9.93
C PRO A 311 17.77 -8.77 9.07
N PRO A 312 19.09 -8.82 9.34
CA PRO A 312 20.07 -8.14 8.52
C PRO A 312 20.02 -8.71 7.09
N LEU A 313 20.23 -7.83 6.11
CA LEU A 313 20.36 -8.23 4.70
C LEU A 313 21.58 -9.16 4.51
N PRO A 314 21.59 -9.99 3.45
CA PRO A 314 22.77 -10.77 3.08
C PRO A 314 23.97 -9.84 2.77
N PRO A 315 25.20 -10.22 3.14
CA PRO A 315 26.40 -9.41 2.89
C PRO A 315 26.52 -8.94 1.43
N GLY A 316 26.52 -7.61 1.24
CA GLY A 316 26.69 -6.98 -0.08
C GLY A 316 25.43 -6.86 -0.94
N LYS A 317 24.23 -7.19 -0.42
CA LYS A 317 22.94 -6.94 -1.09
C LYS A 317 22.20 -5.77 -0.44
N SER A 318 21.59 -4.92 -1.26
CA SER A 318 20.64 -3.89 -0.83
C SER A 318 19.24 -4.46 -0.58
N GLU A 319 18.38 -3.66 0.04
CA GLU A 319 16.96 -3.93 0.19
C GLU A 319 16.25 -4.10 -1.17
N ILE A 320 16.72 -3.39 -2.20
CA ILE A 320 16.23 -3.49 -3.58
C ILE A 320 16.66 -4.83 -4.20
N ASP A 321 17.91 -5.26 -4.00
CA ASP A 321 18.41 -6.55 -4.52
C ASP A 321 17.64 -7.74 -3.95
N VAL A 322 17.36 -7.74 -2.64
CA VAL A 322 16.62 -8.83 -1.97
C VAL A 322 15.15 -8.82 -2.40
N ALA A 323 14.54 -7.65 -2.58
CA ALA A 323 13.21 -7.55 -3.16
C ALA A 323 13.17 -8.02 -4.62
N ALA A 324 14.19 -7.69 -5.42
CA ALA A 324 14.31 -8.11 -6.81
C ALA A 324 14.50 -9.63 -6.95
N ASP A 325 15.34 -10.24 -6.12
CA ASP A 325 15.53 -11.70 -6.09
C ASP A 325 14.21 -12.44 -5.82
N TYR A 326 13.41 -11.96 -4.86
CA TYR A 326 12.11 -12.56 -4.56
C TYR A 326 11.11 -12.36 -5.70
N LEU A 327 11.00 -11.12 -6.19
CA LEU A 327 10.12 -10.77 -7.31
C LEU A 327 10.51 -11.53 -8.59
N PHE A 328 11.79 -11.82 -8.83
CA PHE A 328 12.27 -12.63 -9.94
C PHE A 328 11.80 -14.08 -9.83
N LYS A 329 11.94 -14.72 -8.66
CA LYS A 329 11.44 -16.08 -8.42
C LYS A 329 9.90 -16.15 -8.53
N LEU A 330 9.19 -15.17 -7.95
CA LEU A 330 7.73 -15.02 -8.07
C LEU A 330 7.29 -14.90 -9.53
N ARG A 331 8.01 -14.09 -10.33
CA ARG A 331 7.80 -13.94 -11.77
C ARG A 331 8.05 -15.25 -12.53
N GLN A 332 9.09 -16.02 -12.19
CA GLN A 332 9.34 -17.32 -12.80
C GLN A 332 8.19 -18.30 -12.54
N ALA A 333 7.72 -18.40 -11.29
CA ALA A 333 6.58 -19.25 -10.93
C ALA A 333 5.29 -18.81 -11.64
N MET A 334 5.00 -17.51 -11.64
CA MET A 334 3.87 -16.90 -12.35
C MET A 334 3.88 -17.25 -13.84
N ARG A 335 5.01 -17.01 -14.54
CA ARG A 335 5.15 -17.34 -15.97
C ARG A 335 4.87 -18.83 -16.22
N ASN A 336 5.46 -19.71 -15.42
CA ASN A 336 5.30 -21.16 -15.57
C ASN A 336 3.85 -21.62 -15.35
N GLN A 337 3.09 -20.99 -14.46
CA GLN A 337 1.68 -21.30 -14.27
C GLN A 337 0.79 -20.70 -15.36
N LEU A 338 0.98 -19.43 -15.74
CA LEU A 338 0.24 -18.81 -16.84
C LEU A 338 0.48 -19.55 -18.17
N GLN A 339 1.70 -20.07 -18.41
CA GLN A 339 2.01 -20.93 -19.55
C GLN A 339 1.16 -22.21 -19.59
N LYS A 340 0.96 -22.88 -18.43
CA LYS A 340 0.11 -24.08 -18.35
C LYS A 340 -1.38 -23.74 -18.50
N SER A 341 -1.84 -22.67 -17.85
CA SER A 341 -3.26 -22.29 -17.80
C SER A 341 -3.78 -21.66 -19.10
N LEU A 342 -2.92 -20.97 -19.86
CA LEU A 342 -3.30 -20.18 -21.04
C LEU A 342 -2.57 -20.61 -22.35
N GLY A 343 -1.54 -21.45 -22.27
CA GLY A 343 -0.82 -21.96 -23.44
C GLY A 343 -0.26 -20.86 -24.35
N GLU A 344 -0.50 -20.98 -25.66
CA GLU A 344 -0.03 -20.02 -26.67
C GLU A 344 -0.63 -18.60 -26.52
N VAL A 345 -1.74 -18.44 -25.79
CA VAL A 345 -2.28 -17.12 -25.46
C VAL A 345 -1.29 -16.35 -24.58
N PHE A 346 -0.65 -17.02 -23.62
CA PHE A 346 0.39 -16.42 -22.79
C PHE A 346 1.64 -16.06 -23.59
N ASN A 347 2.13 -16.96 -24.46
CA ASN A 347 3.28 -16.70 -25.34
C ASN A 347 3.11 -15.41 -26.17
N ARG A 348 1.89 -15.17 -26.66
CA ARG A 348 1.58 -14.00 -27.48
C ARG A 348 1.45 -12.71 -26.66
N GLU A 349 0.77 -12.75 -25.52
CA GLU A 349 0.49 -11.54 -24.72
C GLU A 349 1.52 -11.24 -23.62
N GLU A 350 2.53 -12.09 -23.38
CA GLU A 350 3.54 -11.88 -22.33
C GLU A 350 4.20 -10.49 -22.37
N ARG A 351 4.51 -9.99 -23.57
CA ARG A 351 5.12 -8.66 -23.77
C ARG A 351 4.15 -7.50 -23.55
N ASN A 352 2.84 -7.78 -23.54
CA ASN A 352 1.74 -6.84 -23.45
C ASN A 352 1.07 -6.82 -22.06
N ILE A 353 1.52 -7.67 -21.12
CA ILE A 353 0.93 -7.77 -19.78
C ILE A 353 0.92 -6.41 -19.07
N LYS A 354 -0.26 -6.01 -18.57
CA LYS A 354 -0.41 -4.95 -17.55
C LYS A 354 -0.22 -5.56 -16.16
N TYR A 355 0.71 -5.04 -15.38
CA TYR A 355 0.96 -5.42 -13.99
C TYR A 355 0.41 -4.37 -13.03
N PHE A 356 -0.30 -4.83 -12.00
CA PHE A 356 -0.76 -4.02 -10.87
C PHE A 356 -0.12 -4.56 -9.60
N LEU A 357 0.92 -3.88 -9.10
CA LEU A 357 1.71 -4.31 -7.94
C LEU A 357 1.32 -3.50 -6.70
N THR A 358 1.05 -4.19 -5.59
CA THR A 358 0.53 -3.52 -4.39
C THR A 358 1.64 -2.96 -3.50
N VAL A 359 1.40 -1.76 -2.97
CA VAL A 359 2.22 -1.11 -1.94
C VAL A 359 1.34 -0.67 -0.77
N PRO A 360 1.83 -0.71 0.49
CA PRO A 360 1.08 -0.20 1.63
C PRO A 360 0.67 1.27 1.43
N ALA A 361 -0.46 1.69 2.00
CA ALA A 361 -0.90 3.08 1.88
C ALA A 361 0.13 4.06 2.47
N ILE A 362 0.82 3.70 3.56
CA ILE A 362 1.87 4.53 4.18
C ILE A 362 3.20 4.56 3.43
N TRP A 363 3.33 3.90 2.26
CA TRP A 363 4.55 4.02 1.47
C TRP A 363 4.79 5.47 1.08
N ASN A 364 5.96 5.98 1.49
CA ASN A 364 6.47 7.27 1.05
C ASN A 364 6.93 7.14 -0.40
N ASP A 365 7.54 8.20 -0.90
CA ASP A 365 7.93 8.28 -2.28
C ASP A 365 9.10 7.32 -2.61
N ALA A 366 10.15 7.31 -1.79
CA ALA A 366 11.27 6.36 -1.85
C ALA A 366 10.82 4.88 -1.87
N GLY A 367 9.88 4.49 -1.01
CA GLY A 367 9.35 3.12 -0.96
C GLY A 367 8.70 2.68 -2.28
N LYS A 368 8.06 3.61 -3.00
CA LYS A 368 7.50 3.35 -4.34
C LYS A 368 8.59 3.23 -5.39
N ALA A 369 9.58 4.13 -5.41
CA ALA A 369 10.75 4.01 -6.31
C ALA A 369 11.50 2.70 -6.09
N ALA A 370 11.83 2.36 -4.85
CA ALA A 370 12.55 1.13 -4.49
C ALA A 370 11.76 -0.12 -4.90
N THR A 371 10.44 -0.14 -4.68
CA THR A 371 9.56 -1.23 -5.14
C THR A 371 9.53 -1.32 -6.68
N ARG A 372 9.51 -0.20 -7.41
CA ARG A 372 9.57 -0.20 -8.88
C ARG A 372 10.93 -0.65 -9.40
N ALA A 373 12.02 -0.21 -8.79
CA ALA A 373 13.38 -0.61 -9.14
C ALA A 373 13.56 -2.12 -9.00
N ALA A 374 13.09 -2.71 -7.88
CA ALA A 374 13.08 -4.14 -7.68
C ALA A 374 12.27 -4.90 -8.75
N ALA A 375 11.13 -4.35 -9.19
CA ALA A 375 10.32 -4.93 -10.27
C ALA A 375 10.99 -4.83 -11.66
N ILE A 376 11.77 -3.78 -11.94
CA ILE A 376 12.60 -3.67 -13.15
C ILE A 376 13.73 -4.72 -13.09
N GLN A 377 14.46 -4.78 -11.99
CA GLN A 377 15.58 -5.72 -11.79
C GLN A 377 15.12 -7.19 -11.83
N ALA A 378 13.90 -7.48 -11.35
CA ALA A 378 13.23 -8.77 -11.51
C ALA A 378 12.74 -9.07 -12.94
N GLY A 379 12.82 -8.13 -13.87
CA GLY A 379 12.46 -8.28 -15.28
C GLY A 379 10.96 -8.24 -15.60
N PHE A 380 10.11 -7.74 -14.69
CA PHE A 380 8.71 -7.44 -15.04
C PHE A 380 8.63 -6.37 -16.14
N LEU A 381 9.53 -5.39 -16.04
CA LEU A 381 9.71 -4.28 -16.97
C LEU A 381 11.04 -4.40 -17.73
N ARG A 382 11.14 -3.71 -18.87
CA ARG A 382 12.38 -3.57 -19.65
C ARG A 382 13.34 -2.55 -19.04
N ASP A 383 12.79 -1.40 -18.65
CA ASP A 383 13.51 -0.21 -18.20
C ASP A 383 12.52 0.76 -17.50
N GLU A 384 13.00 1.95 -17.13
CA GLU A 384 12.17 2.95 -16.45
C GLU A 384 11.03 3.50 -17.31
N ASN A 385 11.14 3.52 -18.64
CA ASN A 385 10.11 4.06 -19.53
C ASN A 385 9.01 3.03 -19.86
N ASP A 386 9.16 1.78 -19.42
CA ASP A 386 8.17 0.72 -19.62
C ASP A 386 6.95 0.98 -18.70
N ASN A 387 5.86 1.45 -19.30
CA ASN A 387 4.64 1.92 -18.63
C ASN A 387 3.64 0.79 -18.26
N ARG A 388 4.06 -0.47 -18.37
CA ARG A 388 3.20 -1.64 -18.12
C ARG A 388 2.97 -1.98 -16.64
N LEU A 389 3.52 -1.21 -15.71
CA LEU A 389 3.38 -1.42 -14.26
C LEU A 389 2.71 -0.21 -13.61
N THR A 390 1.53 -0.43 -13.06
CA THR A 390 0.86 0.47 -12.13
C THR A 390 1.18 0.03 -10.70
N LEU A 391 1.57 0.97 -9.83
CA LEU A 391 1.58 0.73 -8.38
C LEU A 391 0.21 1.13 -7.83
N ILE A 392 -0.46 0.20 -7.14
CA ILE A 392 -1.76 0.40 -6.50
C ILE A 392 -1.59 0.30 -4.99
N THR A 393 -2.35 1.07 -4.18
CA THR A 393 -2.26 0.89 -2.73
C THR A 393 -2.99 -0.38 -2.27
N GLU A 394 -2.48 -1.06 -1.25
CA GLU A 394 -3.06 -2.31 -0.71
C GLU A 394 -4.55 -2.15 -0.29
N PRO A 395 -4.96 -1.12 0.47
CA PRO A 395 -6.37 -0.89 0.78
C PRO A 395 -7.22 -0.36 -0.39
N GLU A 396 -6.62 0.33 -1.37
CA GLU A 396 -7.29 0.70 -2.63
C GLU A 396 -7.70 -0.55 -3.40
N ALA A 397 -6.77 -1.49 -3.58
CA ALA A 397 -7.06 -2.80 -4.16
C ALA A 397 -8.14 -3.53 -3.35
N ALA A 398 -8.06 -3.55 -2.02
CA ALA A 398 -9.11 -4.15 -1.20
C ALA A 398 -10.49 -3.49 -1.39
N ALA A 399 -10.56 -2.17 -1.58
CA ALA A 399 -11.81 -1.46 -1.90
C ALA A 399 -12.40 -1.90 -3.24
N MET A 400 -11.57 -2.04 -4.29
CA MET A 400 -11.98 -2.56 -5.61
C MET A 400 -12.69 -3.92 -5.50
N PHE A 401 -12.11 -4.83 -4.73
CA PHE A 401 -12.65 -6.17 -4.51
C PHE A 401 -13.98 -6.13 -3.74
N CYS A 402 -14.07 -5.31 -2.68
CA CYS A 402 -15.28 -5.20 -1.87
C CYS A 402 -16.44 -4.56 -2.64
N ALA A 403 -16.18 -3.59 -3.51
CA ALA A 403 -17.17 -3.02 -4.42
C ALA A 403 -17.66 -4.05 -5.44
N LYS A 404 -16.73 -4.70 -6.18
CA LYS A 404 -17.07 -5.69 -7.21
C LYS A 404 -17.90 -6.86 -6.67
N THR A 405 -17.64 -7.31 -5.43
CA THR A 405 -18.31 -8.48 -4.85
C THR A 405 -19.77 -8.24 -4.43
N GLY A 406 -20.31 -7.01 -4.57
CA GLY A 406 -21.70 -6.71 -4.18
C GLY A 406 -21.95 -6.78 -2.67
N LEU A 407 -20.89 -6.92 -1.86
CA LEU A 407 -20.92 -6.72 -0.42
C LEU A 407 -21.35 -5.28 -0.08
N LEU A 408 -21.03 -4.35 -0.99
CA LEU A 408 -21.19 -2.91 -0.93
C LEU A 408 -22.61 -2.44 -1.33
N ASN A 409 -23.49 -2.02 -0.42
CA ASN A 409 -24.69 -1.27 -0.78
C ASN A 409 -24.50 0.21 -0.42
N LEU A 410 -23.72 0.90 -1.24
CA LEU A 410 -23.31 2.30 -1.04
C LEU A 410 -24.03 3.20 -2.03
N LYS A 411 -24.26 4.44 -1.60
CA LYS A 411 -24.74 5.53 -2.44
C LYS A 411 -23.68 6.59 -2.64
N VAL A 412 -23.88 7.48 -3.61
CA VAL A 412 -23.06 8.70 -3.75
C VAL A 412 -23.00 9.46 -2.40
N HIS A 413 -21.79 9.89 -2.03
CA HIS A 413 -21.40 10.50 -0.74
C HIS A 413 -21.37 9.59 0.51
N ASP A 414 -21.70 8.30 0.40
CA ASP A 414 -21.39 7.35 1.47
C ASP A 414 -19.88 7.14 1.58
N ALA A 415 -19.40 6.92 2.81
CA ALA A 415 -18.00 6.67 3.10
C ALA A 415 -17.75 5.22 3.53
N ILE A 416 -16.63 4.66 3.08
CA ILE A 416 -16.09 3.38 3.55
C ILE A 416 -14.69 3.59 4.13
N LEU A 417 -14.42 2.97 5.27
CA LEU A 417 -13.08 2.92 5.88
C LEU A 417 -12.49 1.54 5.63
N ILE A 418 -11.40 1.47 4.87
CA ILE A 418 -10.61 0.25 4.74
C ILE A 418 -9.63 0.19 5.92
N VAL A 419 -9.51 -0.99 6.53
CA VAL A 419 -8.56 -1.28 7.61
C VAL A 419 -7.78 -2.52 7.20
N ASP A 420 -6.67 -2.31 6.50
CA ASP A 420 -5.80 -3.38 6.04
C ASP A 420 -4.84 -3.79 7.15
N CYS A 421 -5.17 -4.88 7.83
CA CYS A 421 -4.37 -5.45 8.88
C CYS A 421 -3.36 -6.43 8.25
N GLY A 422 -2.20 -5.88 7.89
CA GLY A 422 -1.15 -6.58 7.16
C GLY A 422 -0.21 -7.44 8.02
N GLY A 423 0.82 -7.95 7.34
CA GLY A 423 1.90 -8.71 7.96
C GLY A 423 2.87 -7.83 8.75
N GLY A 424 3.35 -6.75 8.15
CA GLY A 424 4.31 -5.81 8.78
C GLY A 424 3.70 -4.47 9.16
N THR A 425 2.84 -3.92 8.30
CA THR A 425 2.12 -2.66 8.53
C THR A 425 0.64 -2.93 8.81
N VAL A 426 -0.04 -1.89 9.30
CA VAL A 426 -1.50 -1.76 9.25
C VAL A 426 -1.83 -0.42 8.61
N ASP A 427 -2.69 -0.44 7.60
CA ASP A 427 -2.92 0.67 6.68
C ASP A 427 -4.41 0.99 6.60
N LEU A 428 -4.76 2.26 6.83
CA LEU A 428 -6.15 2.73 6.94
C LEU A 428 -6.39 3.92 6.02
N ILE A 429 -7.40 3.84 5.17
CA ILE A 429 -7.81 4.93 4.30
C ILE A 429 -9.31 4.93 4.13
N ALA A 430 -9.89 6.12 4.01
CA ALA A 430 -11.32 6.29 3.84
C ALA A 430 -11.63 6.85 2.44
N TYR A 431 -12.63 6.24 1.80
CA TYR A 431 -13.12 6.59 0.48
C TYR A 431 -14.55 7.10 0.57
N GLU A 432 -14.87 8.14 -0.18
CA GLU A 432 -16.23 8.61 -0.49
C GLU A 432 -16.61 8.06 -1.87
N VAL A 433 -17.83 7.55 -2.04
CA VAL A 433 -18.38 7.19 -3.36
C VAL A 433 -18.74 8.45 -4.15
N GLU A 434 -18.21 8.60 -5.36
CA GLU A 434 -18.57 9.69 -6.28
C GLU A 434 -19.61 9.24 -7.31
N GLU A 435 -19.54 8.01 -7.82
CA GLU A 435 -20.57 7.41 -8.69
C GLU A 435 -20.87 5.95 -8.29
N GLU A 436 -22.13 5.52 -8.45
CA GLU A 436 -22.58 4.15 -8.12
C GLU A 436 -22.37 3.17 -9.30
N ASN A 437 -22.48 3.64 -10.55
CA ASN A 437 -22.28 2.84 -11.75
C ASN A 437 -21.83 3.72 -12.95
N PRO A 438 -20.57 3.64 -13.41
CA PRO A 438 -19.50 2.81 -12.86
C PRO A 438 -19.22 3.17 -11.39
N PHE A 439 -18.86 2.19 -10.57
CA PHE A 439 -18.52 2.47 -9.18
C PHE A 439 -17.21 3.26 -9.13
N THR A 440 -17.25 4.49 -8.64
CA THR A 440 -16.06 5.35 -8.48
C THR A 440 -16.00 5.97 -7.09
N VAL A 441 -14.78 6.25 -6.64
CA VAL A 441 -14.48 6.77 -5.30
C VAL A 441 -13.40 7.84 -5.33
N ALA A 442 -13.46 8.75 -4.35
CA ALA A 442 -12.39 9.66 -4.02
C ALA A 442 -11.90 9.44 -2.58
N GLU A 443 -10.61 9.67 -2.34
CA GLU A 443 -10.08 9.73 -0.97
C GLU A 443 -10.80 10.86 -0.20
N CYS A 444 -11.35 10.54 0.98
CA CYS A 444 -12.11 11.48 1.83
C CYS A 444 -11.34 11.89 3.10
N THR A 445 -10.37 11.09 3.51
CA THR A 445 -9.34 11.46 4.49
C THR A 445 -7.95 11.12 3.94
N ALA A 446 -6.90 11.72 4.49
CA ALA A 446 -5.55 11.24 4.24
C ALA A 446 -5.40 9.82 4.84
N GLY A 447 -4.72 8.92 4.11
CA GLY A 447 -4.38 7.61 4.64
C GLY A 447 -3.48 7.71 5.89
N SER A 448 -3.70 6.80 6.85
CA SER A 448 -2.90 6.65 8.07
C SER A 448 -2.48 5.18 8.23
N GLY A 449 -1.52 4.90 9.10
CA GLY A 449 -1.04 3.55 9.34
C GLY A 449 0.21 3.53 10.20
N ASP A 450 0.67 2.32 10.55
CA ASP A 450 1.82 2.12 11.42
C ASP A 450 2.44 0.72 11.21
N SER A 451 3.64 0.48 11.73
CA SER A 451 4.38 -0.79 11.67
C SER A 451 3.87 -1.82 12.70
N CYS A 452 2.55 -1.90 12.89
CA CYS A 452 1.89 -2.75 13.88
C CYS A 452 1.21 -3.99 13.27
N GLY A 453 1.77 -4.54 12.18
CA GLY A 453 1.30 -5.80 11.59
C GLY A 453 1.59 -7.04 12.47
N SER A 454 1.08 -8.20 12.04
CA SER A 454 1.18 -9.45 12.82
C SER A 454 2.60 -9.96 13.10
N THR A 455 3.67 -9.45 12.46
CA THR A 455 5.06 -9.74 12.84
C THR A 455 5.43 -9.15 14.21
N ALA A 456 4.76 -8.08 14.65
CA ALA A 456 4.93 -7.55 16.00
C ALA A 456 4.50 -8.57 17.08
N LEU A 457 3.48 -9.39 16.80
CA LEU A 457 3.05 -10.50 17.66
C LEU A 457 4.17 -11.52 17.83
N ASN A 458 4.82 -11.90 16.73
CA ASN A 458 5.94 -12.84 16.72
C ASN A 458 7.12 -12.31 17.56
N ARG A 459 7.42 -11.00 17.46
CA ARG A 459 8.45 -10.33 18.27
C ARG A 459 8.11 -10.38 19.76
N ASN A 460 6.87 -10.10 20.13
CA ASN A 460 6.41 -10.10 21.51
C ASN A 460 6.45 -11.52 22.11
N PHE A 461 5.93 -12.51 21.38
CA PHE A 461 5.99 -13.93 21.78
C PHE A 461 7.44 -14.43 21.89
N SER A 462 8.31 -14.06 20.94
CA SER A 462 9.75 -14.38 20.99
C SER A 462 10.43 -13.87 22.27
N ASN A 463 10.02 -12.71 22.80
CA ASN A 463 10.56 -12.16 24.05
C ASN A 463 10.06 -12.93 25.29
N ILE A 464 8.79 -13.34 25.33
CA ILE A 464 8.24 -14.21 26.37
C ILE A 464 8.93 -15.58 26.34
N LEU A 465 9.03 -16.19 25.16
CA LEU A 465 9.73 -17.45 24.93
C LEU A 465 11.20 -17.39 25.38
N ARG A 466 11.95 -16.32 25.08
CA ARG A 466 13.31 -16.09 25.60
C ARG A 466 13.34 -15.93 27.12
N ALA A 467 12.27 -15.45 27.77
CA ALA A 467 12.16 -15.40 29.22
C ALA A 467 11.92 -16.79 29.83
N LYS A 468 11.07 -17.63 29.22
CA LYS A 468 10.86 -19.02 29.64
C LYS A 468 12.13 -19.86 29.45
N ILE A 469 12.78 -19.78 28.28
CA ILE A 469 14.02 -20.51 27.98
C ILE A 469 15.16 -20.17 28.94
N ARG A 470 15.31 -18.91 29.39
CA ARG A 470 16.31 -18.55 30.40
C ARG A 470 16.12 -19.27 31.74
N LYS A 471 14.89 -19.65 32.09
CA LYS A 471 14.60 -20.45 33.30
C LYS A 471 14.99 -21.93 33.15
N MET A 472 15.30 -22.39 31.94
CA MET A 472 15.92 -23.72 31.74
C MET A 472 17.36 -23.78 32.26
N LYS A 473 18.00 -22.63 32.56
CA LYS A 473 19.37 -22.51 33.11
C LYS A 473 20.44 -23.24 32.29
N LEU A 474 20.21 -23.39 30.99
CA LEU A 474 21.13 -23.99 30.05
C LEU A 474 22.24 -23.01 29.62
N PRO A 475 23.44 -23.49 29.24
CA PRO A 475 24.50 -22.64 28.71
C PRO A 475 24.11 -21.88 27.43
N ASP A 476 24.72 -20.73 27.21
CA ASP A 476 24.57 -19.97 25.96
C ASP A 476 24.97 -20.81 24.74
N GLY A 477 24.21 -20.66 23.65
CA GLY A 477 24.38 -21.48 22.44
C GLY A 477 23.86 -22.93 22.56
N SER A 478 23.20 -23.31 23.66
CA SER A 478 22.65 -24.66 23.83
C SER A 478 21.72 -25.08 22.67
N LYS A 479 22.04 -26.21 22.03
CA LYS A 479 21.24 -26.82 20.95
C LYS A 479 19.81 -27.14 21.41
N THR A 480 19.63 -27.54 22.67
CA THR A 480 18.32 -27.82 23.26
C THR A 480 17.46 -26.56 23.34
N ALA A 481 18.03 -25.46 23.83
CA ALA A 481 17.36 -24.16 23.87
C ALA A 481 17.00 -23.65 22.47
N GLY A 482 17.88 -23.84 21.48
CA GLY A 482 17.60 -23.52 20.08
C GLY A 482 16.45 -24.34 19.47
N LYS A 483 16.39 -25.65 19.75
CA LYS A 483 15.31 -26.54 19.31
C LYS A 483 13.96 -26.14 19.92
N VAL A 484 13.94 -25.90 21.24
CA VAL A 484 12.75 -25.41 21.98
C VAL A 484 12.27 -24.08 21.38
N TYR A 485 13.18 -23.12 21.20
CA TYR A 485 12.86 -21.81 20.61
C TYR A 485 12.19 -21.95 19.23
N ALA A 486 12.79 -22.72 18.33
CA ALA A 486 12.27 -22.86 16.98
C ALA A 486 10.94 -23.61 16.91
N LYS A 487 10.74 -24.66 17.73
CA LYS A 487 9.45 -25.36 17.87
C LYS A 487 8.35 -24.40 18.31
N CYS A 488 8.58 -23.61 19.36
CA CYS A 488 7.61 -22.62 19.85
C CYS A 488 7.31 -21.50 18.84
N ILE A 489 8.32 -20.96 18.15
CA ILE A 489 8.09 -19.95 17.10
C ILE A 489 7.26 -20.53 15.93
N MET A 490 7.56 -21.77 15.51
CA MET A 490 6.86 -22.43 14.40
C MET A 490 5.39 -22.71 14.73
N ASP A 491 5.11 -23.21 15.93
CA ASP A 491 3.74 -23.51 16.38
C ASP A 491 2.95 -22.22 16.71
N PHE A 492 3.64 -21.17 17.16
CA PHE A 492 3.02 -19.84 17.29
C PHE A 492 2.59 -19.26 15.95
N GLU A 493 3.47 -19.30 14.94
CA GLU A 493 3.17 -18.82 13.57
C GLU A 493 2.03 -19.62 12.93
N ASN A 494 2.10 -20.94 12.98
CA ASN A 494 1.20 -21.83 12.25
C ASN A 494 -0.15 -22.08 12.93
N ARG A 495 -0.26 -21.88 14.24
CA ARG A 495 -1.45 -22.26 15.03
C ARG A 495 -1.87 -21.20 16.05
N ILE A 496 -1.07 -20.97 17.09
CA ILE A 496 -1.49 -20.16 18.26
C ILE A 496 -1.95 -18.76 17.84
N LYS A 497 -1.20 -18.09 16.93
CA LYS A 497 -1.51 -16.74 16.44
C LYS A 497 -2.79 -16.69 15.59
N ALA A 498 -3.10 -17.75 14.84
CA ALA A 498 -4.32 -17.84 14.03
C ALA A 498 -5.55 -18.18 14.89
N ASP A 499 -5.37 -19.04 15.88
CA ASP A 499 -6.44 -19.61 16.70
C ASP A 499 -6.77 -18.81 17.97
N PHE A 500 -5.94 -17.84 18.38
CA PHE A 500 -6.19 -17.06 19.60
C PHE A 500 -7.52 -16.30 19.59
N ARG A 501 -8.30 -16.46 20.67
CA ARG A 501 -9.61 -15.79 20.88
C ARG A 501 -9.72 -15.01 22.20
N ASN A 502 -8.68 -15.00 23.05
CA ASN A 502 -8.72 -14.52 24.44
C ASN A 502 -9.87 -15.14 25.28
N ASN A 503 -9.92 -16.48 25.32
CA ASN A 503 -10.99 -17.29 25.90
C ASN A 503 -10.53 -18.12 27.12
N GLY A 504 -9.37 -17.82 27.70
CA GLY A 504 -8.78 -18.59 28.81
C GLY A 504 -8.07 -19.88 28.39
N GLN A 505 -7.95 -20.15 27.09
CA GLN A 505 -7.25 -21.33 26.56
C GLN A 505 -5.75 -21.30 26.89
N LYS A 506 -5.25 -22.38 27.49
CA LYS A 506 -3.82 -22.68 27.58
C LYS A 506 -3.32 -23.32 26.28
N TRP A 507 -2.06 -23.05 25.94
CA TRP A 507 -1.43 -23.54 24.70
C TRP A 507 -0.22 -24.39 25.04
N ALA A 508 -0.26 -25.68 24.72
CA ALA A 508 0.90 -26.57 24.78
C ALA A 508 1.57 -26.66 23.41
N VAL A 509 2.90 -26.62 23.38
CA VAL A 509 3.76 -26.82 22.20
C VAL A 509 4.63 -28.04 22.42
N ASP A 510 4.57 -29.03 21.52
CA ASP A 510 5.55 -30.12 21.48
C ASP A 510 6.94 -29.56 21.12
N VAL A 511 7.84 -29.52 22.10
CA VAL A 511 9.23 -29.08 21.92
C VAL A 511 10.18 -30.24 21.58
N GLY A 512 9.69 -31.48 21.66
CA GLY A 512 10.41 -32.70 21.27
C GLY A 512 11.67 -32.96 22.09
N ILE A 513 11.62 -32.75 23.41
CA ILE A 513 12.70 -33.07 24.34
C ILE A 513 12.16 -33.88 25.52
N GLU A 514 12.96 -34.84 26.00
CA GLU A 514 12.63 -35.69 27.15
C GLU A 514 12.94 -35.02 28.50
N ALA A 515 13.75 -33.95 28.48
CA ALA A 515 14.17 -33.24 29.68
C ALA A 515 13.12 -32.19 30.11
N GLU A 516 12.65 -32.31 31.34
CA GLU A 516 11.68 -31.40 31.96
C GLU A 516 12.35 -30.14 32.51
N PHE A 517 11.63 -29.03 32.46
CA PHE A 517 12.03 -27.75 33.04
C PHE A 517 10.79 -27.02 33.60
N PRO A 518 10.24 -27.42 34.78
CA PRO A 518 9.00 -26.85 35.31
C PRO A 518 9.04 -25.32 35.52
N GLU A 519 10.19 -24.75 35.91
CA GLU A 519 10.35 -23.29 35.98
C GLU A 519 10.11 -22.58 34.64
N ALA A 520 10.48 -23.22 33.52
CA ALA A 520 10.24 -22.76 32.16
C ALA A 520 8.84 -23.14 31.63
N GLY A 521 8.06 -23.92 32.39
CA GLY A 521 6.78 -24.48 31.98
C GLY A 521 6.92 -25.63 30.96
N ILE A 522 8.01 -26.41 31.03
CA ILE A 522 8.22 -27.62 30.22
C ILE A 522 8.00 -28.87 31.08
N GLU A 523 6.94 -29.61 30.79
CA GLU A 523 6.49 -30.84 31.48
C GLU A 523 6.04 -31.85 30.39
N GLU A 524 6.31 -33.14 30.56
CA GLU A 524 5.95 -34.21 29.60
C GLU A 524 6.40 -33.95 28.13
N GLY A 525 7.44 -33.14 27.92
CA GLY A 525 7.94 -32.75 26.59
C GLY A 525 7.19 -31.60 25.91
N TYR A 526 6.26 -30.95 26.60
CA TYR A 526 5.50 -29.79 26.11
C TYR A 526 5.89 -28.50 26.83
N MET A 527 6.18 -27.42 26.11
CA MET A 527 6.19 -26.08 26.71
C MET A 527 4.78 -25.49 26.71
N THR A 528 4.31 -25.07 27.88
CA THR A 528 2.98 -24.47 28.05
C THR A 528 3.02 -22.94 28.05
N PHE A 529 1.95 -22.31 27.55
CA PHE A 529 1.72 -20.87 27.58
C PHE A 529 0.31 -20.57 28.08
N THR A 530 0.16 -19.57 28.95
CA THR A 530 -1.15 -19.12 29.44
C THR A 530 -1.87 -18.26 28.41
N ASN A 531 -3.19 -18.08 28.59
CA ASN A 531 -3.97 -17.13 27.79
C ASN A 531 -3.41 -15.70 27.92
N GLU A 532 -2.87 -15.35 29.09
CA GLU A 532 -2.33 -14.04 29.44
C GLU A 532 -0.96 -13.79 28.79
N GLU A 533 -0.10 -14.82 28.71
CA GLU A 533 1.16 -14.74 27.94
C GLU A 533 0.88 -14.51 26.45
N ILE A 534 -0.16 -15.13 25.88
CA ILE A 534 -0.55 -14.86 24.49
C ILE A 534 -1.24 -13.49 24.35
N LEU A 535 -2.09 -13.10 25.30
CA LEU A 535 -2.73 -11.76 25.30
C LEU A 535 -1.70 -10.63 25.31
N GLN A 536 -0.63 -10.75 26.12
CA GLN A 536 0.50 -9.80 26.14
C GLN A 536 1.21 -9.68 24.78
N CYS A 537 1.11 -10.69 23.91
CA CYS A 537 1.63 -10.58 22.54
C CYS A 537 0.74 -9.68 21.67
N PHE A 538 -0.58 -9.77 21.83
CA PHE A 538 -1.58 -9.09 21.01
C PHE A 538 -1.93 -7.68 21.49
N GLU A 539 -2.17 -7.48 22.79
CA GLU A 539 -2.75 -6.26 23.34
C GLU A 539 -2.02 -4.97 22.92
N PRO A 540 -0.68 -4.85 22.98
CA PRO A 540 0.02 -3.63 22.58
C PRO A 540 -0.16 -3.31 21.08
N VAL A 541 -0.28 -4.35 20.26
CA VAL A 541 -0.43 -4.25 18.79
C VAL A 541 -1.87 -3.88 18.44
N VAL A 542 -2.84 -4.57 19.04
CA VAL A 542 -4.27 -4.32 18.82
C VAL A 542 -4.65 -2.92 19.32
N ASN A 543 -4.21 -2.50 20.51
CA ASN A 543 -4.52 -1.17 21.05
C ASN A 543 -4.08 -0.03 20.10
N ARG A 544 -2.94 -0.18 19.42
CA ARG A 544 -2.48 0.77 18.40
C ARG A 544 -3.38 0.78 17.15
N ILE A 545 -3.84 -0.38 16.70
CA ILE A 545 -4.81 -0.47 15.58
C ILE A 545 -6.14 0.20 15.97
N LEU A 546 -6.63 -0.01 17.19
CA LEU A 546 -7.86 0.62 17.69
C LEU A 546 -7.76 2.14 17.75
N GLU A 547 -6.57 2.68 18.05
CA GLU A 547 -6.29 4.11 17.98
C GLU A 547 -6.37 4.64 16.55
N LEU A 548 -5.70 3.99 15.59
CA LEU A 548 -5.73 4.36 14.17
C LEU A 548 -7.15 4.34 13.60
N VAL A 549 -7.94 3.29 13.89
CA VAL A 549 -9.34 3.18 13.47
C VAL A 549 -10.18 4.32 14.06
N ARG A 550 -10.03 4.61 15.36
CA ARG A 550 -10.76 5.71 16.01
C ARG A 550 -10.43 7.07 15.37
N ASN A 551 -9.14 7.32 15.11
CA ASN A 551 -8.68 8.57 14.53
C ASN A 551 -9.21 8.78 13.11
N GLN A 552 -9.27 7.72 12.28
CA GLN A 552 -9.89 7.82 10.95
C GLN A 552 -11.42 8.01 11.02
N ILE A 553 -12.12 7.35 11.94
CA ILE A 553 -13.57 7.59 12.13
C ILE A 553 -13.84 9.07 12.48
N ILE A 554 -13.04 9.66 13.37
CA ILE A 554 -13.13 11.09 13.72
C ILE A 554 -12.87 11.98 12.50
N ALA A 555 -11.86 11.66 11.67
CA ALA A 555 -11.55 12.42 10.46
C ALA A 555 -12.67 12.36 9.41
N ILE A 556 -13.31 11.19 9.22
CA ILE A 556 -14.47 11.03 8.32
C ILE A 556 -15.67 11.85 8.82
N GLN A 557 -15.91 11.84 10.14
CA GLN A 557 -16.98 12.63 10.76
C GLN A 557 -16.74 14.14 10.64
N ALA A 558 -15.49 14.60 10.77
CA ALA A 558 -15.12 16.01 10.58
C ALA A 558 -15.35 16.50 9.13
N GLN A 559 -15.34 15.59 8.15
CA GLN A 559 -15.69 15.87 6.75
C GLN A 559 -17.21 15.76 6.47
N ASN A 560 -18.05 15.62 7.51
CA ASN A 560 -19.50 15.42 7.43
C ASN A 560 -19.93 14.22 6.56
N ARG A 561 -19.12 13.14 6.50
CA ARG A 561 -19.41 11.98 5.64
C ARG A 561 -20.06 10.82 6.39
N ALA A 562 -20.99 10.14 5.72
CA ALA A 562 -21.75 9.03 6.27
C ALA A 562 -20.95 7.72 6.18
N LEU A 563 -20.20 7.37 7.21
CA LEU A 563 -19.49 6.08 7.28
C LEU A 563 -20.49 4.90 7.28
N GLN A 564 -20.53 4.13 6.20
CA GLN A 564 -21.40 2.96 6.04
C GLN A 564 -20.72 1.64 6.38
N ASN A 565 -19.42 1.49 6.11
CA ASN A 565 -18.69 0.24 6.37
C ASN A 565 -17.27 0.49 6.88
N VAL A 566 -16.82 -0.37 7.81
CA VAL A 566 -15.43 -0.50 8.23
C VAL A 566 -14.96 -1.89 7.81
N LEU A 567 -14.10 -1.96 6.79
CA LEU A 567 -13.73 -3.19 6.10
C LEU A 567 -12.37 -3.70 6.60
N VAL A 568 -12.41 -4.73 7.43
CA VAL A 568 -11.21 -5.35 8.00
C VAL A 568 -10.67 -6.37 7.01
N VAL A 569 -9.51 -6.09 6.44
CA VAL A 569 -8.85 -6.88 5.38
C VAL A 569 -7.40 -7.22 5.78
N GLY A 570 -6.67 -7.89 4.89
CA GLY A 570 -5.29 -8.28 5.14
C GLY A 570 -5.15 -9.58 5.93
N GLY A 571 -3.93 -10.10 5.98
CA GLY A 571 -3.62 -11.40 6.59
C GLY A 571 -3.83 -11.44 8.11
N PHE A 572 -3.61 -10.32 8.81
CA PHE A 572 -3.91 -10.19 10.23
C PHE A 572 -5.39 -9.84 10.47
N GLY A 573 -6.10 -9.25 9.50
CA GLY A 573 -7.55 -9.02 9.56
C GLY A 573 -8.38 -10.30 9.66
N ALA A 574 -7.82 -11.44 9.25
CA ALA A 574 -8.37 -12.77 9.49
C ALA A 574 -8.34 -13.22 10.97
N SER A 575 -7.56 -12.55 11.84
CA SER A 575 -7.56 -12.85 13.28
C SER A 575 -8.90 -12.46 13.92
N GLU A 576 -9.57 -13.44 14.53
CA GLU A 576 -10.88 -13.22 15.13
C GLU A 576 -10.81 -12.36 16.40
N TYR A 577 -9.75 -12.49 17.19
CA TYR A 577 -9.52 -11.59 18.32
C TYR A 577 -9.42 -10.13 17.84
N LEU A 578 -8.62 -9.84 16.81
CA LEU A 578 -8.50 -8.48 16.26
C LEU A 578 -9.84 -7.94 15.75
N PHE A 579 -10.59 -8.74 14.98
CA PHE A 579 -11.89 -8.33 14.43
C PHE A 579 -12.91 -8.01 15.53
N GLN A 580 -13.01 -8.85 16.57
CA GLN A 580 -13.89 -8.60 17.70
C GLN A 580 -13.44 -7.36 18.51
N GLN A 581 -12.13 -7.16 18.70
CA GLN A 581 -11.63 -5.96 19.39
C GLN A 581 -11.95 -4.68 18.61
N ILE A 582 -11.78 -4.66 17.27
CA ILE A 582 -12.21 -3.53 16.42
C ILE A 582 -13.72 -3.32 16.55
N LYS A 583 -14.52 -4.39 16.41
CA LYS A 583 -15.98 -4.33 16.49
C LYS A 583 -16.51 -3.83 17.83
N LEU A 584 -15.83 -4.12 18.95
CA LEU A 584 -16.22 -3.65 20.28
C LEU A 584 -15.83 -2.18 20.52
N HIS A 585 -14.71 -1.72 19.98
CA HIS A 585 -14.12 -0.40 20.30
C HIS A 585 -14.41 0.73 19.30
N VAL A 586 -15.01 0.44 18.14
CA VAL A 586 -15.67 1.49 17.35
C VAL A 586 -16.91 2.03 18.08
N PRO A 587 -17.30 3.30 17.89
CA PRO A 587 -18.52 3.85 18.46
C PRO A 587 -19.77 2.98 18.18
N PRO A 588 -20.75 2.88 19.11
CA PRO A 588 -21.87 1.94 19.03
C PRO A 588 -22.61 1.92 17.68
N GLN A 589 -22.83 3.09 17.07
CA GLN A 589 -23.49 3.23 15.77
C GLN A 589 -22.73 2.61 14.57
N PHE A 590 -21.46 2.27 14.74
CA PHE A 590 -20.60 1.65 13.72
C PHE A 590 -20.29 0.17 14.00
N GLN A 591 -20.70 -0.41 15.13
CA GLN A 591 -20.38 -1.81 15.47
C GLN A 591 -20.99 -2.81 14.46
N ASN A 592 -22.22 -2.55 14.01
CA ASN A 592 -22.89 -3.33 12.96
C ASN A 592 -22.36 -3.05 11.54
N LYS A 593 -21.43 -2.11 11.40
CA LYS A 593 -20.79 -1.70 10.13
C LYS A 593 -19.37 -2.25 9.97
N VAL A 594 -18.81 -2.89 11.00
CA VAL A 594 -17.53 -3.61 10.93
C VAL A 594 -17.73 -4.96 10.26
N VAL A 595 -17.12 -5.15 9.09
CA VAL A 595 -17.30 -6.33 8.22
C VAL A 595 -15.92 -6.86 7.79
N ARG A 596 -15.77 -8.19 7.76
CA ARG A 596 -14.64 -8.88 7.12
C ARG A 596 -15.13 -9.47 5.79
N PRO A 597 -14.55 -9.11 4.63
CA PRO A 597 -14.90 -9.74 3.35
C PRO A 597 -14.63 -11.25 3.35
N MET A 598 -15.46 -12.02 2.63
CA MET A 598 -15.40 -13.49 2.60
C MET A 598 -14.04 -14.06 2.14
N ASP A 599 -13.30 -13.32 1.31
CA ASP A 599 -11.95 -13.66 0.87
C ASP A 599 -10.97 -12.54 1.27
N SER A 600 -10.98 -12.13 2.55
CA SER A 600 -10.12 -11.06 3.08
C SER A 600 -8.62 -11.33 2.90
N VAL A 601 -8.22 -12.59 2.68
CA VAL A 601 -6.83 -12.99 2.43
C VAL A 601 -6.41 -12.67 0.99
N ALA A 602 -7.24 -12.96 -0.01
CA ALA A 602 -6.95 -12.64 -1.42
C ALA A 602 -7.60 -11.33 -1.93
N ALA A 603 -8.35 -10.60 -1.09
CA ALA A 603 -9.02 -9.35 -1.47
C ALA A 603 -8.08 -8.33 -2.15
N ILE A 604 -6.87 -8.14 -1.61
CA ILE A 604 -5.85 -7.24 -2.14
C ILE A 604 -5.40 -7.68 -3.54
N VAL A 605 -4.99 -8.96 -3.70
CA VAL A 605 -4.47 -9.45 -4.98
C VAL A 605 -5.54 -9.52 -6.08
N LYS A 606 -6.77 -9.93 -5.73
CA LYS A 606 -7.90 -9.93 -6.66
C LYS A 606 -8.32 -8.51 -7.02
N GLY A 607 -8.37 -7.62 -6.04
CA GLY A 607 -8.63 -6.20 -6.22
C GLY A 607 -7.65 -5.48 -7.15
N ALA A 608 -6.37 -5.85 -7.11
CA ALA A 608 -5.36 -5.36 -8.05
C ALA A 608 -5.64 -5.79 -9.50
N VAL A 609 -6.19 -6.99 -9.72
CA VAL A 609 -6.68 -7.41 -11.05
C VAL A 609 -7.93 -6.63 -11.44
N THR A 610 -8.91 -6.53 -10.53
CA THR A 610 -10.16 -5.78 -10.77
C THR A 610 -9.88 -4.33 -11.17
N ALA A 611 -8.92 -3.65 -10.52
CA ALA A 611 -8.47 -2.30 -10.88
C ALA A 611 -8.01 -2.19 -12.35
N GLY A 612 -7.27 -3.19 -12.83
CA GLY A 612 -6.78 -3.25 -14.21
C GLY A 612 -7.83 -3.64 -15.24
N ILE A 613 -8.96 -4.22 -14.83
CA ILE A 613 -10.11 -4.51 -15.70
C ILE A 613 -11.01 -3.28 -15.82
N THR A 614 -11.32 -2.62 -14.69
CA THR A 614 -12.30 -1.52 -14.66
C THR A 614 -11.71 -0.19 -15.15
N GLU A 615 -10.44 0.07 -14.82
CA GLU A 615 -9.71 1.35 -14.99
C GLU A 615 -10.36 2.55 -14.27
N ARG A 616 -9.55 3.40 -13.63
CA ARG A 616 -9.95 4.72 -13.07
C ARG A 616 -11.10 4.73 -12.02
N VAL A 617 -11.18 3.73 -11.15
CA VAL A 617 -12.16 3.74 -10.05
C VAL A 617 -11.81 4.73 -8.93
N ILE A 618 -10.53 5.04 -8.68
CA ILE A 618 -10.19 6.29 -7.97
C ILE A 618 -10.19 7.45 -8.96
N THR A 619 -11.00 8.47 -8.67
CA THR A 619 -11.07 9.74 -9.42
C THR A 619 -10.15 10.80 -8.82
N SER A 620 -10.03 10.84 -7.49
CA SER A 620 -9.31 11.88 -6.74
C SER A 620 -8.60 11.35 -5.49
N ARG A 621 -7.43 11.90 -5.19
CA ARG A 621 -6.63 11.59 -4.01
C ARG A 621 -6.48 12.80 -3.08
N VAL A 622 -6.17 12.58 -1.81
CA VAL A 622 -5.85 13.62 -0.83
C VAL A 622 -4.33 13.82 -0.79
N ALA A 623 -3.87 15.01 -1.14
CA ALA A 623 -2.45 15.33 -1.17
C ALA A 623 -1.83 15.25 0.23
N ARG A 624 -0.86 14.35 0.41
CA ARG A 624 -0.22 14.06 1.71
C ARG A 624 0.86 15.08 2.11
N ARG A 625 1.28 15.90 1.15
CA ARG A 625 2.40 16.85 1.19
C ARG A 625 1.96 18.15 0.56
N HIS A 626 2.52 19.27 1.01
CA HIS A 626 2.51 20.50 0.20
C HIS A 626 3.54 20.34 -0.92
N TYR A 627 3.16 20.57 -2.17
CA TYR A 627 4.08 20.61 -3.32
C TYR A 627 4.28 22.05 -3.78
N LEU A 628 5.53 22.47 -3.97
CA LEU A 628 5.91 23.89 -4.08
C LEU A 628 7.20 24.11 -4.87
N MET A 629 7.44 25.36 -5.28
CA MET A 629 8.75 25.81 -5.78
C MET A 629 9.21 27.12 -5.14
N ALA A 630 10.52 27.39 -5.27
CA ALA A 630 11.10 28.67 -4.89
C ALA A 630 10.71 29.77 -5.91
N THR A 631 10.46 30.98 -5.40
CA THR A 631 10.05 32.17 -6.17
C THR A 631 10.71 33.43 -5.61
N LEU A 632 10.64 34.53 -6.36
CA LEU A 632 11.15 35.85 -5.97
C LEU A 632 10.00 36.84 -5.70
N GLN A 633 9.46 36.83 -4.49
CA GLN A 633 8.41 37.76 -4.07
C GLN A 633 8.97 39.18 -3.87
N PRO A 634 8.14 40.26 -3.97
CA PRO A 634 8.56 41.63 -3.61
C PRO A 634 9.17 41.68 -2.21
N PHE A 635 10.30 42.36 -2.03
CA PHE A 635 10.90 42.48 -0.70
C PHE A 635 10.00 43.31 0.24
N LYS A 636 10.00 42.96 1.53
CA LYS A 636 9.16 43.58 2.57
C LYS A 636 10.06 43.90 3.75
N GLU A 637 10.42 45.17 3.86
CA GLU A 637 11.22 45.72 4.95
C GLU A 637 10.63 45.30 6.31
N GLY A 638 11.46 44.78 7.22
CA GLY A 638 11.04 44.34 8.56
C GLY A 638 10.24 43.01 8.63
N HIS A 639 9.86 42.40 7.50
CA HIS A 639 9.23 41.06 7.47
C HIS A 639 10.16 40.00 6.86
N HIS A 640 10.78 40.30 5.72
CA HIS A 640 11.70 39.37 5.06
C HIS A 640 13.12 39.48 5.67
N PRO A 641 13.87 38.36 5.83
CA PRO A 641 15.27 38.40 6.24
C PRO A 641 16.16 39.14 5.23
N GLU A 642 16.96 40.10 5.69
CA GLU A 642 17.80 40.94 4.82
C GLU A 642 18.82 40.13 3.98
N GLN A 643 19.33 39.02 4.52
CA GLN A 643 20.18 38.07 3.78
C GLN A 643 19.49 37.40 2.56
N TYR A 644 18.15 37.50 2.48
CA TYR A 644 17.34 37.04 1.35
C TYR A 644 16.96 38.15 0.37
N ARG A 645 17.32 39.42 0.64
CA ARG A 645 17.18 40.53 -0.30
C ARG A 645 18.07 40.31 -1.52
N VAL A 646 17.51 40.53 -2.72
CA VAL A 646 18.24 40.58 -4.00
C VAL A 646 17.62 41.64 -4.91
N PRO A 647 18.42 42.41 -5.66
CA PRO A 647 17.90 43.32 -6.68
C PRO A 647 17.31 42.55 -7.87
N SER A 648 16.39 43.19 -8.60
CA SER A 648 15.74 42.62 -9.80
C SER A 648 15.85 43.57 -10.99
N LEU A 649 15.62 43.06 -12.21
CA LEU A 649 15.80 43.82 -13.46
C LEU A 649 14.74 44.93 -13.61
N ASP A 650 13.59 44.78 -12.94
CA ASP A 650 12.57 45.83 -12.78
C ASP A 650 12.92 46.95 -11.78
N GLY A 651 14.16 46.95 -11.25
CA GLY A 651 14.66 47.96 -10.31
C GLY A 651 14.10 47.84 -8.89
N LYS A 652 13.39 46.76 -8.56
CA LYS A 652 12.80 46.53 -7.23
C LYS A 652 13.50 45.38 -6.51
N ASP A 653 13.65 45.51 -5.20
CA ASP A 653 14.14 44.43 -4.36
C ASP A 653 13.14 43.26 -4.28
N ARG A 654 13.69 42.05 -4.26
CA ARG A 654 12.97 40.78 -4.12
C ARG A 654 13.53 39.96 -2.96
N CYS A 655 12.71 39.08 -2.42
CA CYS A 655 13.13 38.06 -1.46
C CYS A 655 13.34 36.74 -2.19
N LYS A 656 14.56 36.19 -2.18
CA LYS A 656 14.85 34.84 -2.68
C LYS A 656 14.38 33.76 -1.69
N TYR A 657 14.22 32.54 -2.18
CA TYR A 657 13.76 31.36 -1.41
C TYR A 657 12.32 31.43 -0.88
N THR A 658 11.53 32.48 -1.12
CA THR A 658 10.08 32.48 -0.81
C THR A 658 9.33 31.43 -1.63
N ARG A 659 8.40 30.67 -1.04
CA ARG A 659 7.67 29.60 -1.75
C ARG A 659 6.44 30.07 -2.53
N GLN A 660 6.15 29.40 -3.65
CA GLN A 660 4.80 29.28 -4.22
C GLN A 660 4.35 27.82 -4.10
N ILE A 661 3.16 27.59 -3.54
CA ILE A 661 2.55 26.25 -3.46
C ILE A 661 1.70 26.00 -4.72
N PHE A 662 1.80 24.78 -5.26
CA PHE A 662 0.91 24.25 -6.29
C PHE A 662 -0.28 23.52 -5.64
N VAL A 663 0.03 22.62 -4.71
CA VAL A 663 -0.92 21.72 -4.05
C VAL A 663 -0.65 21.76 -2.56
N GLN A 664 -1.68 22.01 -1.75
CA GLN A 664 -1.58 22.02 -0.29
C GLN A 664 -1.74 20.62 0.30
N LYS A 665 -1.10 20.33 1.44
CA LYS A 665 -1.42 19.13 2.22
C LYS A 665 -2.90 19.16 2.61
N GLY A 666 -3.60 18.03 2.43
CA GLY A 666 -5.04 17.89 2.62
C GLY A 666 -5.91 18.26 1.41
N GLN A 667 -5.35 18.83 0.33
CA GLN A 667 -6.11 19.19 -0.87
C GLN A 667 -6.54 17.92 -1.64
N ARG A 668 -7.82 17.83 -2.02
CA ARG A 668 -8.29 16.84 -3.01
C ARG A 668 -7.76 17.22 -4.40
N VAL A 669 -7.03 16.31 -5.04
CA VAL A 669 -6.47 16.45 -6.39
C VAL A 669 -6.99 15.30 -7.23
N LYS A 670 -7.57 15.60 -8.40
CA LYS A 670 -8.03 14.60 -9.36
C LYS A 670 -6.85 13.89 -10.02
N ILE A 671 -7.02 12.60 -10.30
CA ILE A 671 -6.06 11.79 -11.06
C ILE A 671 -6.07 12.23 -12.52
N GLY A 672 -4.88 12.45 -13.09
CA GLY A 672 -4.69 12.81 -14.50
C GLY A 672 -4.99 14.26 -14.88
N GLU A 673 -5.73 15.03 -14.07
CA GLU A 673 -5.92 16.47 -14.30
C GLU A 673 -4.74 17.28 -13.71
N PRO A 674 -4.03 18.09 -14.50
CA PRO A 674 -2.88 18.85 -14.03
C PRO A 674 -3.28 20.11 -13.25
N VAL A 675 -2.65 20.32 -12.09
CA VAL A 675 -2.72 21.57 -11.34
C VAL A 675 -1.82 22.61 -11.98
N LYS A 676 -2.43 23.62 -12.60
CA LYS A 676 -1.75 24.74 -13.27
C LYS A 676 -1.38 25.85 -12.27
N VAL A 677 -0.13 26.32 -12.31
CA VAL A 677 0.27 27.60 -11.73
C VAL A 677 1.08 28.41 -12.75
N SER A 678 0.73 29.68 -12.93
CA SER A 678 1.38 30.60 -13.87
C SER A 678 2.50 31.38 -13.20
N PHE A 679 3.60 31.59 -13.93
CA PHE A 679 4.81 32.27 -13.47
C PHE A 679 5.35 33.21 -14.56
N PHE A 680 6.34 34.03 -14.19
CA PHE A 680 7.17 34.75 -15.15
C PHE A 680 8.64 34.77 -14.70
N ARG A 681 9.56 34.91 -15.66
CA ARG A 681 10.97 35.22 -15.44
C ARG A 681 11.30 36.59 -16.03
N GLN A 682 12.21 37.31 -15.38
CA GLN A 682 12.86 38.49 -15.95
C GLN A 682 14.19 38.04 -16.56
N VAL A 683 14.38 38.25 -17.85
CA VAL A 683 15.51 37.71 -18.63
C VAL A 683 16.26 38.85 -19.30
N ALA A 684 17.56 38.98 -19.02
CA ALA A 684 18.40 40.01 -19.63
C ALA A 684 18.75 39.66 -21.09
N PRO A 685 19.00 40.65 -21.97
CA PRO A 685 19.53 40.43 -23.31
C PRO A 685 20.81 39.57 -23.28
N GLY A 686 20.89 38.55 -24.14
CA GLY A 686 22.03 37.64 -24.22
C GLY A 686 22.16 36.63 -23.08
N ALA A 687 21.21 36.57 -22.14
CA ALA A 687 21.17 35.51 -21.13
C ALA A 687 20.89 34.13 -21.75
N THR A 688 21.30 33.06 -21.06
CA THR A 688 20.92 31.70 -21.44
C THR A 688 19.40 31.49 -21.33
N LEU A 689 18.85 30.67 -22.22
CA LEU A 689 17.46 30.24 -22.21
C LEU A 689 17.29 28.79 -21.70
N MET A 690 18.36 28.20 -21.18
CA MET A 690 18.31 26.95 -20.41
C MET A 690 18.10 27.27 -18.92
N TYR A 691 17.12 26.62 -18.29
CA TYR A 691 16.79 26.79 -16.87
C TYR A 691 16.66 25.46 -16.14
N GLU A 692 16.97 25.46 -14.85
CA GLU A 692 16.75 24.36 -13.91
C GLU A 692 15.95 24.88 -12.72
N ASP A 693 14.77 24.29 -12.50
CA ASP A 693 13.85 24.68 -11.44
C ASP A 693 13.62 23.53 -10.46
N VAL A 694 13.93 23.74 -9.18
CA VAL A 694 13.72 22.72 -8.16
C VAL A 694 12.27 22.74 -7.69
N LEU A 695 11.63 21.57 -7.76
CA LEU A 695 10.31 21.28 -7.19
C LEU A 695 10.51 20.56 -5.85
N TYR A 696 9.83 21.07 -4.83
CA TYR A 696 10.01 20.70 -3.42
C TYR A 696 8.70 20.14 -2.84
N ALA A 697 8.81 19.40 -1.74
CA ALA A 697 7.69 19.04 -0.88
C ALA A 697 7.92 19.43 0.59
N CYS A 698 6.82 19.49 1.34
CA CYS A 698 6.83 19.64 2.80
C CYS A 698 5.78 18.71 3.43
N ASP A 699 6.20 17.92 4.42
CA ASP A 699 5.34 16.99 5.18
C ASP A 699 4.58 17.67 6.33
N GLU A 700 5.00 18.87 6.75
CA GLU A 700 4.35 19.66 7.82
C GLU A 700 2.92 20.06 7.46
N ASP A 701 2.04 20.19 8.46
CA ASP A 701 0.68 20.73 8.24
C ASP A 701 0.73 22.20 7.79
N VAL A 702 1.60 23.01 8.40
CA VAL A 702 1.87 24.39 8.00
C VAL A 702 3.24 24.47 7.31
N CYS A 703 3.22 24.61 5.99
CA CYS A 703 4.45 24.70 5.21
C CYS A 703 5.24 26.01 5.53
N PRO A 704 6.55 25.95 5.85
CA PRO A 704 7.39 27.12 6.10
C PRO A 704 7.44 28.13 4.93
N GLU A 705 7.64 29.42 5.21
CA GLU A 705 7.65 30.49 4.18
C GLU A 705 8.84 30.42 3.21
N TYR A 706 9.98 29.86 3.65
CA TYR A 706 11.24 29.84 2.92
C TYR A 706 11.72 28.42 2.60
N THR A 707 12.10 28.15 1.35
CA THR A 707 12.62 26.84 0.89
C THR A 707 14.00 26.47 1.45
N LYS A 708 14.58 27.31 2.31
CA LYS A 708 15.78 27.00 3.12
C LYS A 708 15.46 26.42 4.50
N ASP A 709 14.19 26.31 4.89
CA ASP A 709 13.79 25.56 6.08
C ASP A 709 14.07 24.05 5.88
N PRO A 710 14.76 23.36 6.80
CA PRO A 710 15.16 21.96 6.63
C PRO A 710 13.99 20.97 6.55
N ARG A 711 12.75 21.39 6.85
CA ARG A 711 11.53 20.58 6.70
C ARG A 711 11.00 20.55 5.27
N ILE A 712 11.44 21.49 4.42
CA ILE A 712 11.17 21.48 2.99
C ILE A 712 12.27 20.65 2.30
N LYS A 713 11.86 19.70 1.45
CA LYS A 713 12.75 18.74 0.76
C LYS A 713 12.69 18.93 -0.74
N GLU A 714 13.84 18.83 -1.41
CA GLU A 714 13.95 18.82 -2.86
C GLU A 714 13.50 17.44 -3.40
N ILE A 715 12.59 17.41 -4.38
CA ILE A 715 12.15 16.15 -5.02
C ILE A 715 12.87 15.98 -6.36
N VAL A 716 12.75 16.97 -7.25
CA VAL A 716 13.17 16.88 -8.65
C VAL A 716 13.54 18.25 -9.20
N THR A 717 14.45 18.26 -10.17
CA THR A 717 14.80 19.42 -10.98
C THR A 717 14.08 19.34 -12.33
N LEU A 718 13.29 20.36 -12.64
CA LEU A 718 12.66 20.59 -13.94
C LEU A 718 13.62 21.36 -14.84
N THR A 719 14.27 20.66 -15.77
CA THR A 719 15.10 21.29 -16.81
C THR A 719 14.23 21.77 -17.97
N SER A 720 14.42 23.01 -18.41
CA SER A 720 13.64 23.66 -19.45
C SER A 720 14.53 24.31 -20.51
N ASP A 721 14.22 24.08 -21.79
CA ASP A 721 14.90 24.62 -22.97
C ASP A 721 14.00 25.63 -23.67
N LEU A 722 14.19 26.92 -23.38
CA LEU A 722 13.51 28.03 -24.05
C LEU A 722 14.29 28.55 -25.27
N SER A 723 15.42 27.94 -25.66
CA SER A 723 16.30 28.44 -26.74
C SER A 723 15.67 28.42 -28.14
N ARG A 724 14.54 27.70 -28.28
CA ARG A 724 13.72 27.64 -29.50
C ARG A 724 12.85 28.88 -29.70
N LYS A 725 12.68 29.71 -28.66
CA LYS A 725 11.97 30.99 -28.71
C LYS A 725 12.95 32.13 -28.96
N ASN A 726 12.55 33.12 -29.73
CA ASN A 726 13.32 34.34 -29.93
C ASN A 726 12.98 35.35 -28.83
N LEU A 727 13.97 35.66 -27.97
CA LEU A 727 13.75 36.49 -26.78
C LEU A 727 13.14 37.87 -27.10
N GLU A 728 13.49 38.46 -28.24
CA GLU A 728 13.11 39.82 -28.62
C GLU A 728 11.74 39.92 -29.32
N LYS A 729 11.28 38.82 -29.94
CA LYS A 729 10.03 38.76 -30.71
C LYS A 729 8.89 38.11 -29.95
N ASP A 730 9.20 37.13 -29.11
CA ASP A 730 8.19 36.25 -28.52
C ASP A 730 7.73 36.73 -27.13
N PHE A 731 8.40 37.72 -26.52
CA PHE A 731 8.19 38.11 -25.12
C PHE A 731 8.05 39.63 -24.90
N GLU A 732 7.39 39.98 -23.79
CA GLU A 732 7.17 41.37 -23.37
C GLU A 732 8.51 42.04 -23.03
N ARG A 733 8.98 42.93 -23.92
CA ARG A 733 10.13 43.80 -23.67
C ARG A 733 9.77 44.84 -22.58
N MET A 734 10.67 44.97 -21.61
CA MET A 734 10.61 45.91 -20.51
C MET A 734 11.86 46.80 -20.56
N ASP A 735 11.68 48.12 -20.61
CA ASP A 735 12.78 49.09 -20.51
C ASP A 735 12.72 49.82 -19.17
N THR A 736 13.83 49.85 -18.44
CA THR A 736 13.95 50.53 -17.14
C THR A 736 15.24 51.36 -17.07
N PRO A 737 15.39 52.26 -16.08
CA PRO A 737 16.66 52.97 -15.84
C PRO A 737 17.86 52.05 -15.60
N GLN A 738 17.62 50.78 -15.24
CA GLN A 738 18.63 49.75 -15.02
C GLN A 738 18.99 48.98 -16.32
N GLY A 739 18.20 49.13 -17.40
CA GLY A 739 18.42 48.51 -18.70
C GLY A 739 17.16 47.89 -19.32
N THR A 740 17.32 47.28 -20.49
CA THR A 740 16.27 46.45 -21.11
C THR A 740 16.30 45.03 -20.54
N PHE A 741 15.12 44.44 -20.30
CA PHE A 741 14.95 43.01 -20.06
C PHE A 741 13.64 42.51 -20.69
N TYR A 742 13.40 41.20 -20.65
CA TYR A 742 12.20 40.58 -21.20
C TYR A 742 11.46 39.77 -20.13
N ARG A 743 10.13 39.78 -20.19
CA ARG A 743 9.27 38.94 -19.34
C ARG A 743 8.82 37.70 -20.08
N VAL A 744 9.41 36.58 -19.70
CA VAL A 744 9.03 35.26 -20.18
C VAL A 744 7.93 34.73 -19.26
N TYR A 745 6.68 34.75 -19.73
CA TYR A 745 5.55 34.12 -19.06
C TYR A 745 5.48 32.64 -19.41
N PHE A 746 5.24 31.79 -18.42
CA PHE A 746 5.11 30.35 -18.59
C PHE A 746 4.19 29.77 -17.51
N ASP A 747 3.58 28.65 -17.84
CA ASP A 747 2.77 27.86 -16.92
C ASP A 747 3.55 26.62 -16.51
N ILE A 748 3.39 26.19 -15.26
CA ILE A 748 3.79 24.86 -14.82
C ILE A 748 2.53 24.06 -14.53
N TYR A 749 2.42 22.92 -15.21
CA TYR A 749 1.33 21.96 -15.07
C TYR A 749 1.83 20.77 -14.25
N LEU A 750 1.28 20.57 -13.06
CA LEU A 750 1.65 19.52 -12.12
C LEU A 750 0.56 18.44 -12.03
N THR A 751 0.84 17.24 -12.54
CA THR A 751 -0.03 16.06 -12.37
C THR A 751 0.52 15.15 -11.27
N LEU A 752 -0.37 14.74 -10.35
CA LEU A 752 -0.08 13.80 -9.27
C LEU A 752 -0.93 12.53 -9.46
N ASP A 753 -0.31 11.41 -9.84
CA ASP A 753 -1.01 10.16 -10.18
C ASP A 753 -0.57 8.98 -9.30
N GLY A 754 -0.52 9.22 -7.97
CA GLY A 754 -0.28 8.23 -6.90
C GLY A 754 1.12 7.58 -6.82
N SER A 755 1.63 7.17 -7.98
CA SER A 755 2.88 6.47 -8.29
C SER A 755 3.85 7.30 -9.15
N GLU A 756 3.37 8.38 -9.79
CA GLU A 756 4.20 9.35 -10.51
C GLU A 756 3.84 10.80 -10.16
N PHE A 757 4.86 11.67 -10.15
CA PHE A 757 4.79 13.12 -10.15
C PHE A 757 5.29 13.60 -11.52
N ASN A 758 4.43 14.30 -12.26
CA ASN A 758 4.76 14.78 -13.61
C ASN A 758 4.59 16.29 -13.66
N ALA A 759 5.64 17.02 -14.02
CA ALA A 759 5.62 18.47 -14.18
C ALA A 759 6.09 18.90 -15.58
N GLU A 760 5.27 19.71 -16.24
CA GLU A 760 5.57 20.29 -17.56
C GLU A 760 5.67 21.81 -17.46
N LEU A 761 6.73 22.41 -18.02
CA LEU A 761 6.80 23.85 -18.26
C LEU A 761 6.29 24.14 -19.67
N VAL A 762 5.20 24.91 -19.74
CA VAL A 762 4.53 25.29 -20.98
C VAL A 762 4.69 26.79 -21.21
N CYS A 763 5.17 27.18 -22.38
CA CYS A 763 5.34 28.57 -22.78
C CYS A 763 4.63 28.80 -24.12
N GLN A 764 3.68 29.74 -24.15
CA GLN A 764 2.85 30.04 -25.34
C GLN A 764 2.12 28.81 -25.91
N GLY A 765 1.77 27.83 -25.08
CA GLY A 765 1.12 26.58 -25.49
C GLY A 765 2.07 25.46 -25.95
N GLU A 766 3.39 25.71 -26.03
CA GLU A 766 4.40 24.69 -26.33
C GLU A 766 5.07 24.18 -25.05
N VAL A 767 5.33 22.87 -24.97
CA VAL A 767 6.04 22.26 -23.84
C VAL A 767 7.55 22.45 -24.03
N MET A 768 8.17 23.26 -23.16
CA MET A 768 9.59 23.65 -23.22
C MET A 768 10.46 22.90 -22.21
N GLY A 769 9.85 22.33 -21.17
CA GLY A 769 10.51 21.50 -20.16
C GLY A 769 9.56 20.41 -19.66
N ARG A 770 10.12 19.24 -19.34
CA ARG A 770 9.40 18.11 -18.71
C ARG A 770 10.30 17.48 -17.66
N CYS A 771 9.78 17.25 -16.46
CA CYS A 771 10.36 16.28 -15.54
C CYS A 771 9.26 15.33 -15.03
N SER A 772 9.48 14.04 -15.30
CA SER A 772 8.76 12.96 -14.64
C SER A 772 9.59 12.53 -13.43
N ALA A 773 9.19 12.96 -12.24
CA ALA A 773 9.69 12.35 -11.03
C ALA A 773 8.84 11.11 -10.73
N ARG A 774 9.44 9.93 -10.93
CA ARG A 774 9.00 8.82 -10.10
C ARG A 774 9.41 9.18 -8.68
N PHE A 775 8.40 9.29 -7.83
CA PHE A 775 8.47 9.53 -6.40
C PHE A 775 9.75 8.88 -5.80
N ARG A 776 10.64 9.71 -5.26
CA ARG A 776 12.02 9.40 -4.84
C ARG A 776 12.16 9.20 -3.34
#